data_AF-H6LFS0-F1
#
_entry.id   AF-H6LFS0-F1
#
_cell.length_a   1.000
_cell.length_b   1.000
_cell.length_c   1.000
_cell.angle_alpha   90.00
_cell.angle_beta   90.00
_cell.angle_gamma   90.00
#
_symmetry.space_group_name_H-M   'P 1'
#
loop_
_entity.id
_entity.type
_entity.pdbx_description
1 polymer ?
#
loop_
_entity_poly.entity_id
_entity_poly.type
_entity_poly.pdbx_seq_one_letter_code
_entity_poly.pdbx_strand_id
1 'polypeptide(L)'
;MKIRIKEVVKNQNGSSLAFVLIIGMIIMVMSLSLLAVANSDFTFTQQTVESRQAYIDAKSVIEYGKVEINKRVTNLEEKNKDLMALYETYKTEAEKSNPNTITLTQLEKDIASAKDLRSKAETKLNDTYVIYGNPGNITETLTAVAPDPLIEKNIVKLGELKFYSANYQFKIETDSQNLSRKLDYQVSFNYQPSDVSETVIPGTSPVTPDKPTYLEYGDVYGKWRLGAINSTWQGVSATFESINGGMAVPEQNSQLDLSYSNENMDISKGFAWHNDRKLNLTARNIWVTDIFPTSGIKNSNFNITAVGTPATLTSDFILGEICFVKKYEQQNKGINTFTADGGNIIFKNGLLIGDKSTAIINCENLFVEGDITLTSANSRLFINAKNIVVTGSITVGSGTKIYSNCENVWIGGIITTKSEGSTIDFNDESDSEYATHTWNKNYNLNYFNGNDVSLENRTKLTIKGSTGNNQIIIGNITTQSSQSALNILNVNNLKTGNISLGHATQLTITGTTGKTNNQMISGIIKPSNFGGDNAHTVKITNFASFTCTGFQLDQATSLELKSESIVINGAFTLDRLISPMEITTQYFDCSGLTSISYLQKPLNFNASTSEPLNIRFAGGYKQFNSIVYVNNANMVVFGTQFELKADQPSELNLMVSANDIYLDNNDIYFQQYYNVGVSEFHYTNKNYTTTNLHIKTPVNWVLLDKTYTIKAGDYNAVNGRFPKTGDSFLYSITPESYHAPEWKNPPIIPSGSGSTKVSVTDGSVVMSNDSEKYY
;
A
#
# COMPACT_ATOMS: atom_id res chain seq x y z
N MET A 1 -61.84 -48.68 -83.82
CA MET A 1 -60.46 -48.37 -83.36
C MET A 1 -60.13 -46.88 -83.26
N LYS A 2 -60.83 -45.96 -83.95
CA LYS A 2 -60.61 -44.49 -83.87
C LYS A 2 -61.11 -43.79 -82.60
N ILE A 3 -61.86 -44.47 -81.72
CA ILE A 3 -62.45 -43.84 -80.53
C ILE A 3 -61.52 -43.94 -79.31
N ARG A 4 -60.73 -45.01 -79.18
CA ARG A 4 -59.85 -45.22 -78.00
C ARG A 4 -58.59 -44.34 -77.96
N ILE A 5 -58.12 -43.79 -79.09
CA ILE A 5 -56.94 -42.91 -79.10
C ILE A 5 -57.30 -41.47 -78.70
N LYS A 6 -58.56 -41.04 -78.89
CA LYS A 6 -59.01 -39.68 -78.51
C LYS A 6 -59.21 -39.51 -77.00
N GLU A 7 -59.48 -40.58 -76.26
CA GLU A 7 -59.65 -40.52 -74.80
C GLU A 7 -58.30 -40.51 -74.05
N VAL A 8 -57.26 -41.17 -74.56
CA VAL A 8 -55.94 -41.18 -73.92
C VAL A 8 -55.26 -39.80 -74.00
N VAL A 9 -55.47 -39.04 -75.08
CA VAL A 9 -54.91 -37.67 -75.21
C VAL A 9 -55.70 -36.63 -74.41
N LYS A 10 -56.99 -36.87 -74.13
CA LYS A 10 -57.82 -35.92 -73.34
C LYS A 10 -57.53 -36.00 -71.83
N ASN A 11 -57.06 -37.14 -71.33
CA ASN A 11 -56.71 -37.32 -69.92
C ASN A 11 -55.27 -36.90 -69.55
N GLN A 12 -54.40 -36.58 -70.51
CA GLN A 12 -53.06 -36.04 -70.20
C GLN A 12 -53.01 -34.50 -70.14
N ASN A 13 -54.03 -33.79 -70.63
CA ASN A 13 -54.14 -32.33 -70.48
C ASN A 13 -54.71 -31.88 -69.12
N GLY A 14 -55.23 -32.81 -68.31
CA GLY A 14 -55.72 -32.53 -66.95
C GLY A 14 -54.63 -32.60 -65.88
N SER A 15 -53.55 -33.36 -66.10
CA SER A 15 -52.45 -33.47 -65.14
C SER A 15 -51.40 -32.37 -65.29
N SER A 16 -51.28 -31.76 -66.48
CA SER A 16 -50.35 -30.66 -66.72
C SER A 16 -50.71 -29.40 -65.93
N LEU A 17 -52.00 -29.10 -65.75
CA LEU A 17 -52.45 -27.98 -64.93
C LEU A 17 -52.09 -28.16 -63.45
N ALA A 18 -52.26 -29.37 -62.91
CA ALA A 18 -51.86 -29.69 -61.54
C ALA A 18 -50.33 -29.59 -61.37
N PHE A 19 -49.56 -30.05 -62.35
CA PHE A 19 -48.10 -29.95 -62.33
C PHE A 19 -47.61 -28.50 -62.41
N VAL A 20 -48.22 -27.67 -63.25
CA VAL A 20 -47.91 -26.24 -63.37
C VAL A 20 -48.29 -25.48 -62.09
N LEU A 21 -49.43 -25.81 -61.47
CA LEU A 21 -49.83 -25.22 -60.19
C LEU A 21 -48.88 -25.61 -59.06
N ILE A 22 -48.48 -26.89 -58.98
CA ILE A 22 -47.53 -27.36 -57.96
C ILE A 22 -46.16 -26.71 -58.15
N ILE A 23 -45.63 -26.66 -59.38
CA ILE A 23 -44.35 -26.00 -59.67
C ILE A 23 -44.46 -24.49 -59.39
N GLY A 24 -45.55 -23.83 -59.78
CA GLY A 24 -45.78 -22.42 -59.48
C GLY A 24 -45.84 -22.12 -57.98
N MET A 25 -46.47 -23.01 -57.20
CA MET A 25 -46.56 -22.87 -55.74
C MET A 25 -45.21 -23.11 -55.07
N ILE A 26 -44.42 -24.08 -55.55
CA ILE A 26 -43.05 -24.32 -55.07
C ILE A 26 -42.15 -23.11 -55.37
N ILE A 27 -42.22 -22.55 -56.58
CA ILE A 27 -41.44 -21.35 -56.94
C ILE A 27 -41.88 -20.15 -56.09
N MET A 28 -43.18 -19.99 -55.82
CA MET A 28 -43.69 -18.91 -54.96
C MET A 28 -43.21 -19.06 -53.51
N VAL A 29 -43.26 -20.27 -52.94
CA VAL A 29 -42.74 -20.55 -51.60
C VAL A 29 -41.24 -20.31 -51.53
N MET A 30 -40.46 -20.79 -52.51
CA MET A 30 -39.03 -20.52 -52.57
C MET A 30 -38.71 -19.03 -52.69
N SER A 31 -39.48 -18.29 -53.49
CA SER A 31 -39.28 -16.84 -53.67
C SER A 31 -39.61 -16.06 -52.39
N LEU A 32 -40.69 -16.43 -51.69
CA LEU A 32 -41.05 -15.85 -50.40
C LEU A 32 -40.02 -16.17 -49.31
N SER A 33 -39.50 -17.40 -49.28
CA SER A 33 -38.42 -17.79 -48.37
C SER A 33 -37.14 -17.03 -48.66
N LEU A 34 -36.76 -16.83 -49.93
CA LEU A 34 -35.59 -16.03 -50.30
C LEU A 34 -35.75 -14.55 -49.94
N LEU A 35 -36.94 -13.97 -50.13
CA LEU A 35 -37.25 -12.61 -49.70
C LEU A 35 -37.22 -12.48 -48.17
N ALA A 36 -37.73 -13.47 -47.44
CA ALA A 36 -37.68 -13.49 -45.98
C ALA A 36 -36.24 -13.60 -45.46
N VAL A 37 -35.40 -14.46 -46.06
CA VAL A 37 -33.97 -14.58 -45.73
C VAL A 37 -33.23 -13.28 -46.07
N ALA A 38 -33.45 -12.70 -47.25
CA ALA A 38 -32.82 -11.43 -47.63
C ALA A 38 -33.25 -10.25 -46.73
N ASN A 39 -34.52 -10.19 -46.34
CA ASN A 39 -35.02 -9.15 -45.43
C ASN A 39 -34.49 -9.36 -44.00
N SER A 40 -34.33 -10.61 -43.56
CA SER A 40 -33.67 -10.97 -42.30
C SER A 40 -32.21 -10.54 -42.31
N ASP A 41 -31.46 -10.81 -43.39
CA ASP A 41 -30.05 -10.41 -43.52
C ASP A 41 -29.90 -8.88 -43.59
N PHE A 42 -30.81 -8.18 -44.27
CA PHE A 42 -30.82 -6.71 -44.32
C PHE A 42 -31.14 -6.11 -42.94
N THR A 43 -32.13 -6.66 -42.24
CA THR A 43 -32.48 -6.25 -40.87
C THR A 43 -31.34 -6.54 -39.89
N PHE A 44 -30.71 -7.71 -39.99
CA PHE A 44 -29.55 -8.08 -39.16
C PHE A 44 -28.34 -7.18 -39.43
N THR A 45 -28.06 -6.87 -40.70
CA THR A 45 -26.97 -5.97 -41.09
C THR A 45 -27.23 -4.54 -40.62
N GLN A 46 -28.46 -4.04 -40.80
CA GLN A 46 -28.88 -2.74 -40.31
C GLN A 46 -28.75 -2.66 -38.77
N GLN A 47 -29.25 -3.66 -38.05
CA GLN A 47 -29.10 -3.75 -36.60
C GLN A 47 -27.63 -3.82 -36.14
N THR A 48 -26.77 -4.48 -36.92
CA THR A 48 -25.33 -4.57 -36.63
C THR A 48 -24.63 -3.23 -36.83
N VAL A 49 -24.97 -2.48 -37.89
CA VAL A 49 -24.42 -1.14 -38.16
C VAL A 49 -24.90 -0.13 -37.12
N GLU A 50 -26.20 -0.14 -36.82
CA GLU A 50 -26.79 0.72 -35.79
C GLU A 50 -26.23 0.42 -34.39
N SER A 51 -25.99 -0.86 -34.06
CA SER A 51 -25.33 -1.26 -32.81
C SER A 51 -23.88 -0.78 -32.72
N ARG A 52 -23.14 -0.78 -33.83
CA ARG A 52 -21.75 -0.26 -33.87
C ARG A 52 -21.74 1.27 -33.71
N GLN A 53 -22.70 1.98 -34.31
CA GLN A 53 -22.81 3.43 -34.16
C GLN A 53 -23.14 3.82 -32.72
N ALA A 54 -24.13 3.16 -32.10
CA ALA A 54 -24.47 3.40 -30.70
C ALA A 54 -23.28 3.16 -29.74
N TYR A 55 -22.45 2.14 -30.02
CA TYR A 55 -21.22 1.88 -29.27
C TYR A 55 -20.17 3.01 -29.45
N ILE A 56 -20.00 3.52 -30.68
CA ILE A 56 -19.07 4.62 -30.98
C ILE A 56 -19.51 5.92 -30.30
N ASP A 57 -20.81 6.21 -30.31
CA ASP A 57 -21.38 7.41 -29.67
C ASP A 57 -21.23 7.34 -28.15
N ALA A 58 -21.55 6.20 -27.53
CA ALA A 58 -21.34 5.96 -26.10
C ALA A 58 -19.86 6.09 -25.72
N LYS A 59 -18.95 5.51 -26.51
CA LYS A 59 -17.50 5.64 -26.30
C LYS A 59 -17.04 7.10 -26.36
N SER A 60 -17.58 7.88 -27.30
CA SER A 60 -17.23 9.30 -27.47
C SER A 60 -17.69 10.15 -26.29
N VAL A 61 -18.91 9.92 -25.78
CA VAL A 61 -19.44 10.58 -24.57
C VAL A 61 -18.59 10.25 -23.34
N ILE A 62 -18.16 8.98 -23.22
CA ILE A 62 -17.27 8.53 -22.15
C ILE A 62 -15.92 9.26 -22.20
N GLU A 63 -15.27 9.31 -23.36
CA GLU A 63 -13.97 9.98 -23.50
C GLU A 63 -14.07 11.49 -23.22
N TYR A 64 -15.14 12.16 -23.64
CA TYR A 64 -15.37 13.56 -23.32
C TYR A 64 -15.59 13.78 -21.82
N GLY A 65 -16.36 12.90 -21.17
CA GLY A 65 -16.54 12.92 -19.72
C GLY A 65 -15.23 12.76 -18.95
N LYS A 66 -14.32 11.89 -19.41
CA LYS A 66 -12.97 11.75 -18.81
C LYS A 66 -12.15 13.03 -18.91
N VAL A 67 -12.17 13.71 -20.05
CA VAL A 67 -11.43 14.97 -20.26
C VAL A 67 -11.95 16.06 -19.30
N GLU A 68 -13.26 16.16 -19.14
CA GLU A 68 -13.87 17.15 -18.23
C GLU A 68 -13.58 16.82 -16.75
N ILE A 69 -13.62 15.53 -16.36
CA ILE A 69 -13.20 15.10 -15.02
C ILE A 69 -11.74 15.55 -14.78
N ASN A 70 -10.80 15.17 -15.66
CA ASN A 70 -9.39 15.51 -15.51
C ASN A 70 -9.18 17.02 -15.35
N LYS A 71 -9.88 17.85 -16.14
CA LYS A 71 -9.79 19.31 -16.05
C LYS A 71 -10.24 19.85 -14.68
N ARG A 72 -11.35 19.35 -14.13
CA ARG A 72 -11.85 19.77 -12.81
C ARG A 72 -10.90 19.36 -11.70
N VAL A 73 -10.35 18.16 -11.81
CA VAL A 73 -9.37 17.59 -10.88
C VAL A 73 -8.09 18.40 -10.85
N THR A 74 -7.48 18.67 -12.01
CA THR A 74 -6.26 19.46 -12.12
C THR A 74 -6.44 20.87 -11.54
N ASN A 75 -7.61 21.49 -11.74
CA ASN A 75 -7.90 22.79 -11.12
C ASN A 75 -7.97 22.71 -9.59
N LEU A 76 -8.55 21.65 -9.01
CA LEU A 76 -8.58 21.46 -7.56
C LEU A 76 -7.18 21.20 -6.98
N GLU A 77 -6.37 20.37 -7.65
CA GLU A 77 -4.97 20.10 -7.29
C GLU A 77 -4.13 21.38 -7.25
N GLU A 78 -4.29 22.25 -8.25
CA GLU A 78 -3.59 23.53 -8.31
C GLU A 78 -3.96 24.42 -7.10
N LYS A 79 -5.24 24.46 -6.71
CA LYS A 79 -5.68 25.20 -5.51
C LYS A 79 -5.21 24.59 -4.19
N ASN A 80 -5.10 23.27 -4.09
CA ASN A 80 -4.50 22.61 -2.93
C ASN A 80 -3.01 22.96 -2.80
N LYS A 81 -2.27 22.94 -3.91
CA LYS A 81 -0.85 23.29 -3.95
C LYS A 81 -0.61 24.74 -3.53
N ASP A 82 -1.42 25.67 -4.06
CA ASP A 82 -1.37 27.10 -3.68
C ASP A 82 -1.61 27.29 -2.16
N LEU A 83 -2.61 26.58 -1.62
CA LEU A 83 -2.95 26.64 -0.19
C LEU A 83 -1.85 26.05 0.70
N MET A 84 -1.23 24.93 0.31
CA MET A 84 -0.12 24.33 1.04
C MET A 84 1.11 25.23 1.07
N ALA A 85 1.45 25.88 -0.06
CA ALA A 85 2.55 26.83 -0.11
C ALA A 85 2.34 28.03 0.83
N LEU A 86 1.10 28.51 0.95
CA LEU A 86 0.73 29.57 1.89
C LEU A 86 0.87 29.11 3.36
N TYR A 87 0.48 27.88 3.70
CA TYR A 87 0.63 27.33 5.05
C TYR A 87 2.10 27.15 5.45
N GLU A 88 2.95 26.64 4.56
CA GLU A 88 4.39 26.50 4.83
C GLU A 88 5.06 27.86 5.03
N THR A 89 4.65 28.86 4.23
CA THR A 89 5.14 30.24 4.38
C THR A 89 4.69 30.84 5.72
N TYR A 90 3.43 30.62 6.12
CA TYR A 90 2.89 31.04 7.41
C TYR A 90 3.63 30.41 8.59
N LYS A 91 3.83 29.08 8.55
CA LYS A 91 4.58 28.33 9.58
C LYS A 91 6.01 28.85 9.71
N THR A 92 6.71 29.01 8.59
CA THR A 92 8.09 29.52 8.56
C THR A 92 8.19 30.94 9.14
N GLU A 93 7.22 31.82 8.87
CA GLU A 93 7.19 33.17 9.43
C GLU A 93 6.87 33.18 10.94
N ALA A 94 5.95 32.30 11.38
CA ALA A 94 5.53 32.18 12.78
C ALA A 94 6.63 31.59 13.69
N GLU A 95 7.49 30.73 13.15
CA GLU A 95 8.60 30.09 13.86
C GLU A 95 9.86 30.97 13.97
N LYS A 96 9.88 32.17 13.34
CA LYS A 96 10.99 33.12 13.48
C LYS A 96 11.09 33.61 14.92
N SER A 97 12.31 33.91 15.36
CA SER A 97 12.58 34.48 16.69
C SER A 97 11.91 35.84 16.94
N ASN A 98 11.60 36.59 15.87
CA ASN A 98 10.79 37.81 15.88
C ASN A 98 9.80 37.78 14.68
N PRO A 99 8.62 37.16 14.82
CA PRO A 99 7.64 37.05 13.74
C PRO A 99 7.09 38.42 13.30
N ASN A 100 6.96 38.66 11.99
CA ASN A 100 6.35 39.89 11.48
C ASN A 100 4.82 39.80 11.51
N THR A 101 4.20 40.52 12.45
CA THR A 101 2.74 40.50 12.67
C THR A 101 1.94 40.98 11.46
N ILE A 102 2.46 41.93 10.68
CA ILE A 102 1.80 42.44 9.47
C ILE A 102 1.77 41.36 8.38
N THR A 103 2.88 40.65 8.21
CA THR A 103 3.00 39.54 7.25
C THR A 103 2.09 38.38 7.63
N LEU A 104 2.04 38.01 8.91
CA LEU A 104 1.16 36.95 9.40
C LEU A 104 -0.32 37.27 9.15
N THR A 105 -0.78 38.48 9.48
CA THR A 105 -2.17 38.88 9.22
C THR A 105 -2.51 38.92 7.73
N GLN A 106 -1.56 39.24 6.85
CA GLN A 106 -1.78 39.19 5.41
C GLN A 106 -1.87 37.72 4.92
N LEU A 107 -0.97 36.85 5.38
CA LEU A 107 -1.01 35.42 5.07
C LEU A 107 -2.30 34.75 5.56
N GLU A 108 -2.85 35.13 6.71
CA GLU A 108 -4.15 34.65 7.19
C GLU A 108 -5.29 34.99 6.23
N LYS A 109 -5.30 36.22 5.68
CA LYS A 109 -6.29 36.64 4.67
C LYS A 109 -6.12 35.88 3.36
N ASP A 110 -4.89 35.68 2.93
CA ASP A 110 -4.58 34.97 1.69
C ASP A 110 -4.95 33.48 1.81
N ILE A 111 -4.70 32.86 2.97
CA ILE A 111 -5.15 31.50 3.31
C ILE A 111 -6.68 31.41 3.30
N ALA A 112 -7.38 32.38 3.88
CA ALA A 112 -8.85 32.40 3.88
C ALA A 112 -9.42 32.53 2.45
N SER A 113 -8.83 33.38 1.62
CA SER A 113 -9.18 33.53 0.20
C SER A 113 -8.91 32.25 -0.60
N ALA A 114 -7.75 31.61 -0.38
CA ALA A 114 -7.40 30.35 -1.02
C ALA A 114 -8.33 29.20 -0.59
N LYS A 115 -8.77 29.16 0.67
CA LYS A 115 -9.80 28.21 1.15
C LYS A 115 -11.13 28.38 0.43
N ASP A 116 -11.56 29.63 0.20
CA ASP A 116 -12.80 29.93 -0.55
C ASP A 116 -12.69 29.48 -2.01
N LEU A 117 -11.57 29.77 -2.67
CA LEU A 117 -11.31 29.32 -4.04
C LEU A 117 -11.26 27.79 -4.17
N ARG A 118 -10.63 27.11 -3.20
CA ARG A 118 -10.63 25.65 -3.10
C ARG A 118 -12.05 25.11 -2.94
N SER A 119 -12.84 25.68 -2.03
CA SER A 119 -14.24 25.26 -1.80
C SER A 119 -15.11 25.44 -3.05
N LYS A 120 -14.90 26.52 -3.83
CA LYS A 120 -15.55 26.71 -5.13
C LYS A 120 -15.13 25.68 -6.18
N ALA A 121 -13.85 25.28 -6.21
CA ALA A 121 -13.36 24.23 -7.10
C ALA A 121 -13.91 22.85 -6.71
N GLU A 122 -14.01 22.57 -5.42
CA GLU A 122 -14.62 21.36 -4.85
C GLU A 122 -16.13 21.29 -5.14
N THR A 123 -16.82 22.42 -5.04
CA THR A 123 -18.25 22.50 -5.41
C THR A 123 -18.43 22.18 -6.90
N LYS A 124 -17.60 22.77 -7.78
CA LYS A 124 -17.62 22.48 -9.23
C LYS A 124 -17.28 21.04 -9.57
N LEU A 125 -16.50 20.35 -8.73
CA LEU A 125 -16.23 18.93 -8.90
C LEU A 125 -17.50 18.08 -8.74
N ASN A 126 -18.39 18.51 -7.84
CA ASN A 126 -19.63 17.82 -7.50
C ASN A 126 -20.80 18.18 -8.41
N ASP A 127 -20.69 19.28 -9.17
CA ASP A 127 -21.74 19.76 -10.08
C ASP A 127 -21.99 18.80 -11.24
N THR A 128 -23.26 18.55 -11.55
CA THR A 128 -23.67 17.78 -12.72
C THR A 128 -23.26 18.50 -14.01
N TYR A 129 -22.72 17.76 -14.98
CA TYR A 129 -22.33 18.29 -16.28
C TYR A 129 -23.05 17.59 -17.41
N VAL A 130 -23.79 18.35 -18.22
CA VAL A 130 -24.55 17.82 -19.34
C VAL A 130 -23.69 17.87 -20.61
N ILE A 131 -23.56 16.73 -21.29
CA ILE A 131 -22.81 16.59 -22.53
C ILE A 131 -23.80 16.71 -23.69
N TYR A 132 -23.50 17.65 -24.58
CA TYR A 132 -24.35 18.04 -25.69
C TYR A 132 -23.71 17.68 -27.03
N GLY A 133 -24.52 17.23 -27.98
CA GLY A 133 -24.13 16.90 -29.35
C GLY A 133 -24.88 17.72 -30.40
N ASN A 134 -24.26 17.85 -31.57
CA ASN A 134 -24.91 18.44 -32.74
C ASN A 134 -25.80 17.37 -33.44
N PRO A 135 -27.12 17.60 -33.60
CA PRO A 135 -28.01 16.67 -34.30
C PRO A 135 -27.60 16.37 -35.75
N GLY A 136 -26.82 17.25 -36.38
CA GLY A 136 -26.30 17.06 -37.74
C GLY A 136 -25.16 16.04 -37.86
N ASN A 137 -24.55 15.61 -36.75
CA ASN A 137 -23.34 14.77 -36.72
C ASN A 137 -23.60 13.31 -36.29
N ILE A 138 -24.84 12.81 -36.37
CA ILE A 138 -25.18 11.39 -36.15
C ILE A 138 -24.53 10.47 -37.22
N THR A 139 -23.87 11.06 -38.21
CA THR A 139 -22.82 10.43 -39.00
C THR A 139 -21.68 11.44 -39.19
N GLU A 140 -20.50 11.11 -38.63
CA GLU A 140 -19.17 11.71 -38.83
C GLU A 140 -18.68 12.86 -37.90
N THR A 141 -17.74 12.46 -37.02
CA THR A 141 -16.53 13.14 -36.50
C THR A 141 -16.60 14.51 -35.77
N LEU A 142 -16.05 14.49 -34.56
CA LEU A 142 -15.82 15.60 -33.63
C LEU A 142 -14.86 16.68 -34.17
N THR A 143 -15.24 17.95 -34.04
CA THR A 143 -14.33 19.11 -33.88
C THR A 143 -14.87 20.07 -32.82
N ALA A 144 -13.96 20.79 -32.16
CA ALA A 144 -14.11 21.43 -30.85
C ALA A 144 -14.83 22.81 -30.84
N VAL A 145 -15.68 23.02 -29.80
CA VAL A 145 -16.05 24.26 -29.02
C VAL A 145 -16.40 25.55 -29.81
N ALA A 146 -17.49 26.30 -29.60
CA ALA A 146 -18.64 26.32 -28.68
C ALA A 146 -19.88 26.91 -29.41
N PRO A 147 -21.13 26.51 -29.11
CA PRO A 147 -22.31 27.24 -29.56
C PRO A 147 -22.64 28.41 -28.64
N ASP A 148 -22.92 29.53 -29.29
CA ASP A 148 -23.48 30.80 -28.80
C ASP A 148 -24.78 30.59 -27.97
N PRO A 149 -24.98 31.32 -26.84
CA PRO A 149 -26.14 31.20 -25.96
C PRO A 149 -27.51 31.59 -26.56
N LEU A 150 -27.62 31.88 -27.87
CA LEU A 150 -28.88 32.27 -28.52
C LEU A 150 -29.58 31.16 -29.34
N ILE A 151 -29.06 29.92 -29.38
CA ILE A 151 -29.57 28.88 -30.29
C ILE A 151 -30.10 27.65 -29.52
N GLU A 152 -31.26 27.81 -28.90
CA GLU A 152 -31.99 26.77 -28.17
C GLU A 152 -32.69 25.73 -29.07
N LYS A 153 -32.25 25.53 -30.33
CA LYS A 153 -32.98 24.68 -31.30
C LYS A 153 -32.23 23.52 -31.96
N ASN A 154 -30.91 23.38 -31.80
CA ASN A 154 -30.15 22.34 -32.52
C ASN A 154 -29.11 21.64 -31.63
N ILE A 155 -29.52 21.16 -30.46
CA ILE A 155 -28.61 20.46 -29.55
C ILE A 155 -29.34 19.25 -28.94
N VAL A 156 -28.79 18.05 -29.12
CA VAL A 156 -29.31 16.82 -28.50
C VAL A 156 -28.45 16.51 -27.29
N LYS A 157 -29.08 16.26 -26.15
CA LYS A 157 -28.39 15.78 -24.95
C LYS A 157 -27.88 14.36 -25.23
N LEU A 158 -26.58 14.15 -25.11
CA LEU A 158 -25.95 12.84 -25.34
C LEU A 158 -25.72 12.08 -24.03
N GLY A 159 -25.57 12.79 -22.92
CA GLY A 159 -25.41 12.20 -21.60
C GLY A 159 -25.18 13.23 -20.49
N GLU A 160 -25.06 12.74 -19.26
CA GLU A 160 -24.79 13.51 -18.06
C GLU A 160 -23.68 12.86 -17.25
N LEU A 161 -22.75 13.68 -16.77
CA LEU A 161 -21.80 13.33 -15.73
C LEU A 161 -22.41 13.70 -14.38
N LYS A 162 -22.60 12.72 -13.51
CA LYS A 162 -23.08 12.89 -12.13
C LYS A 162 -22.02 12.46 -11.14
N PHE A 163 -21.82 13.25 -10.09
CA PHE A 163 -20.92 12.89 -9.01
C PHE A 163 -21.71 12.31 -7.82
N TYR A 164 -21.33 11.11 -7.40
CA TYR A 164 -21.89 10.42 -6.25
C TYR A 164 -20.89 10.51 -5.10
N SER A 165 -21.08 11.51 -4.23
CA SER A 165 -20.17 11.84 -3.13
C SER A 165 -19.96 10.71 -2.12
N ALA A 166 -20.96 9.84 -1.91
CA ALA A 166 -20.87 8.73 -0.97
C ALA A 166 -19.79 7.69 -1.34
N ASN A 167 -19.50 7.54 -2.65
CA ASN A 167 -18.56 6.53 -3.16
C ASN A 167 -17.40 7.16 -3.96
N TYR A 168 -17.29 8.49 -3.98
CA TYR A 168 -16.36 9.23 -4.85
C TYR A 168 -16.40 8.76 -6.31
N GLN A 169 -17.61 8.51 -6.81
CA GLN A 169 -17.83 7.97 -8.15
C GLN A 169 -18.40 9.03 -9.08
N PHE A 170 -17.74 9.23 -10.21
CA PHE A 170 -18.35 9.87 -11.36
C PHE A 170 -19.12 8.82 -12.15
N LYS A 171 -20.41 9.03 -12.32
CA LYS A 171 -21.25 8.23 -13.19
C LYS A 171 -21.53 9.01 -14.46
N ILE A 172 -21.20 8.42 -15.60
CA ILE A 172 -21.64 8.93 -16.89
C ILE A 172 -22.89 8.17 -17.28
N GLU A 173 -24.01 8.88 -17.41
CA GLU A 173 -25.29 8.34 -17.86
C GLU A 173 -25.56 8.88 -19.26
N THR A 174 -25.63 8.01 -20.27
CA THR A 174 -26.05 8.44 -21.62
C THR A 174 -27.56 8.61 -21.65
N ASP A 175 -28.07 9.78 -22.04
CA ASP A 175 -29.51 10.03 -22.17
C ASP A 175 -29.87 9.90 -23.65
N SER A 176 -30.35 8.73 -24.05
CA SER A 176 -30.67 8.40 -25.44
C SER A 176 -32.06 8.87 -25.88
N GLN A 177 -32.64 9.89 -25.22
CA GLN A 177 -33.95 10.40 -25.60
C GLN A 177 -33.93 10.91 -27.05
N ASN A 178 -34.54 10.08 -27.93
CA ASN A 178 -34.72 10.19 -29.38
C ASN A 178 -33.89 9.25 -30.28
N LEU A 179 -33.08 8.33 -29.74
CA LEU A 179 -32.60 7.18 -30.50
C LEU A 179 -33.59 6.01 -30.31
N SER A 180 -33.94 5.32 -31.40
CA SER A 180 -34.97 4.27 -31.46
C SER A 180 -34.70 3.03 -30.59
N ARG A 181 -33.63 3.01 -29.79
CA ARG A 181 -33.32 1.96 -28.81
C ARG A 181 -32.69 2.55 -27.54
N LYS A 182 -33.21 2.16 -26.36
CA LYS A 182 -32.59 2.35 -25.05
C LYS A 182 -31.36 1.43 -24.93
N LEU A 183 -30.17 1.97 -25.10
CA LEU A 183 -28.94 1.36 -24.62
C LEU A 183 -28.35 2.32 -23.58
N ASP A 184 -28.92 2.29 -22.37
CA ASP A 184 -28.47 3.11 -21.26
C ASP A 184 -27.16 2.51 -20.73
N TYR A 185 -26.02 3.02 -21.20
CA TYR A 185 -24.72 2.65 -20.64
C TYR A 185 -24.51 3.43 -19.35
N GLN A 186 -24.26 2.70 -18.26
CA GLN A 186 -23.81 3.26 -17.00
C GLN A 186 -22.36 2.88 -16.80
N VAL A 187 -21.46 3.85 -16.93
CA VAL A 187 -20.05 3.65 -16.60
C VAL A 187 -19.73 4.48 -15.37
N SER A 188 -19.35 3.79 -14.31
CA SER A 188 -18.88 4.39 -13.08
C SER A 188 -17.35 4.47 -13.12
N PHE A 189 -16.82 5.68 -13.04
CA PHE A 189 -15.41 5.94 -12.82
C PHE A 189 -15.22 6.22 -11.35
N ASN A 190 -14.43 5.38 -10.68
CA ASN A 190 -13.90 5.73 -9.37
C ASN A 190 -12.93 6.89 -9.59
N TYR A 191 -13.25 8.04 -9.03
CA TYR A 191 -12.30 9.12 -8.94
C TYR A 191 -11.65 9.04 -7.57
N GLN A 192 -10.34 8.83 -7.57
CA GLN A 192 -9.52 9.01 -6.38
C GLN A 192 -8.69 10.27 -6.64
N PRO A 193 -9.01 11.41 -6.00
CA PRO A 193 -8.11 12.57 -6.00
C PRO A 193 -6.68 12.12 -5.74
N SER A 194 -5.73 12.66 -6.49
CA SER A 194 -4.28 12.47 -6.27
C SER A 194 -3.82 12.89 -4.88
N ASP A 195 -4.66 13.63 -4.14
CA ASP A 195 -4.46 14.02 -2.75
C ASP A 195 -5.36 13.28 -1.74
N VAL A 196 -6.15 12.27 -2.14
CA VAL A 196 -6.58 11.31 -1.11
C VAL A 196 -5.34 10.49 -0.85
N SER A 197 -4.73 10.75 0.31
CA SER A 197 -4.27 9.68 1.18
C SER A 197 -4.96 8.40 0.76
N GLU A 198 -4.21 7.39 0.31
CA GLU A 198 -4.75 6.04 0.08
C GLU A 198 -5.92 5.85 1.03
N THR A 199 -7.10 5.50 0.52
CA THR A 199 -8.18 5.08 1.41
C THR A 199 -7.68 3.82 2.10
N VAL A 200 -6.89 4.05 3.14
CA VAL A 200 -6.75 3.26 4.32
C VAL A 200 -8.19 2.95 4.63
N ILE A 201 -8.53 1.69 4.41
CA ILE A 201 -9.74 1.07 4.94
C ILE A 201 -10.01 1.74 6.29
N PRO A 202 -11.19 2.30 6.56
CA PRO A 202 -11.44 3.05 7.78
C PRO A 202 -11.38 2.10 8.99
N GLY A 203 -10.18 1.75 9.45
CA GLY A 203 -9.86 1.87 10.84
C GLY A 203 -9.49 3.33 11.01
N THR A 204 -10.35 4.11 11.63
CA THR A 204 -9.96 5.42 12.15
C THR A 204 -8.60 5.25 12.81
N SER A 205 -7.56 5.91 12.30
CA SER A 205 -6.27 5.93 12.99
C SER A 205 -6.59 6.29 14.44
N PRO A 206 -6.22 5.45 15.42
CA PRO A 206 -6.58 5.72 16.79
C PRO A 206 -6.10 7.12 17.12
N VAL A 207 -7.02 7.96 17.59
CA VAL A 207 -6.68 9.30 18.07
C VAL A 207 -5.67 9.08 19.18
N THR A 208 -4.52 9.77 19.11
CA THR A 208 -3.54 9.75 20.19
C THR A 208 -4.31 9.99 21.50
N PRO A 209 -4.21 9.10 22.49
CA PRO A 209 -5.01 9.24 23.70
C PRO A 209 -4.80 10.64 24.29
N ASP A 210 -5.90 11.29 24.66
CA ASP A 210 -5.84 12.62 25.23
C ASP A 210 -4.95 12.57 26.47
N LYS A 211 -3.92 13.42 26.44
CA LYS A 211 -3.07 13.60 27.59
C LYS A 211 -3.95 14.13 28.74
N PRO A 212 -3.81 13.58 29.97
CA PRO A 212 -4.35 14.20 31.17
C PRO A 212 -4.05 15.70 31.19
N THR A 213 -5.09 16.53 31.16
CA THR A 213 -4.92 17.98 31.25
C THR A 213 -4.64 18.32 32.70
N TYR A 214 -3.42 18.80 32.98
CA TYR A 214 -3.08 19.25 34.32
C TYR A 214 -3.85 20.53 34.61
N LEU A 215 -4.70 20.50 35.63
CA LEU A 215 -5.05 21.74 36.30
C LEU A 215 -3.83 22.13 37.13
N GLU A 216 -3.06 23.10 36.63
CA GLU A 216 -1.98 23.73 37.38
C GLU A 216 -2.51 24.12 38.76
N TYR A 217 -1.88 23.58 39.81
CA TYR A 217 -1.97 23.97 41.22
C TYR A 217 -3.08 25.01 41.54
N GLY A 218 -4.33 24.57 41.41
CA GLY A 218 -5.51 25.36 41.72
C GLY A 218 -6.19 24.72 42.92
N ASP A 219 -6.44 25.51 43.96
CA ASP A 219 -6.92 25.16 45.32
C ASP A 219 -8.21 24.31 45.42
N VAL A 220 -8.75 23.82 44.30
CA VAL A 220 -10.10 23.25 44.21
C VAL A 220 -10.11 21.72 44.34
N TYR A 221 -8.96 21.05 44.26
CA TYR A 221 -8.92 19.60 44.05
C TYR A 221 -8.03 18.88 45.08
N GLY A 222 -8.65 18.26 46.09
CA GLY A 222 -8.10 17.25 47.02
C GLY A 222 -6.61 17.38 47.40
N LYS A 223 -6.31 17.98 48.57
CA LYS A 223 -4.95 18.30 49.06
C LYS A 223 -3.92 17.22 48.75
N TRP A 224 -3.09 17.43 47.73
CA TRP A 224 -1.87 16.67 47.53
C TRP A 224 -1.06 16.70 48.83
N ARG A 225 -0.63 15.53 49.29
CA ARG A 225 0.25 15.43 50.45
C ARG A 225 1.66 15.71 49.97
N LEU A 226 2.15 16.90 50.29
CA LEU A 226 3.51 17.31 49.97
C LEU A 226 4.49 16.65 50.93
N GLY A 227 5.53 16.02 50.43
CA GLY A 227 6.51 15.38 51.28
C GLY A 227 7.88 15.16 50.69
N ALA A 228 8.73 14.58 51.53
CA ALA A 228 10.11 14.23 51.22
C ALA A 228 10.35 12.75 51.56
N ILE A 229 11.16 12.10 50.74
CA ILE A 229 11.65 10.73 50.95
C ILE A 229 13.17 10.81 51.07
N ASN A 230 13.71 10.26 52.17
CA ASN A 230 15.14 10.29 52.44
C ASN A 230 15.62 8.93 52.93
N SER A 231 16.75 8.46 52.40
CA SER A 231 17.54 7.41 53.05
C SER A 231 18.98 7.85 53.32
N THR A 232 19.50 7.36 54.43
CA THR A 232 20.86 7.55 54.90
C THR A 232 21.49 6.18 55.17
N TRP A 233 22.79 6.14 55.49
CA TRP A 233 23.42 4.93 56.02
C TRP A 233 22.70 4.38 57.26
N GLN A 234 22.04 5.27 58.02
CA GLN A 234 21.36 4.98 59.27
C GLN A 234 19.89 4.58 59.09
N GLY A 235 19.35 4.50 57.87
CA GLY A 235 17.97 4.04 57.66
C GLY A 235 17.21 4.79 56.57
N VAL A 236 15.91 4.57 56.53
CA VAL A 236 15.00 5.11 55.51
C VAL A 236 13.83 5.85 56.20
N SER A 237 13.39 6.97 55.64
CA SER A 237 12.35 7.82 56.23
C SER A 237 11.54 8.54 55.17
N ALA A 238 10.30 8.89 55.52
CA ALA A 238 9.49 9.79 54.73
C ALA A 238 8.68 10.75 55.62
N THR A 239 8.50 11.98 55.15
CA THR A 239 7.73 13.02 55.84
C THR A 239 6.73 13.64 54.86
N PHE A 240 5.44 13.52 55.14
CA PHE A 240 4.37 14.11 54.33
C PHE A 240 3.49 15.02 55.19
N GLU A 241 3.04 16.15 54.64
CA GLU A 241 2.15 17.07 55.34
C GLU A 241 0.89 16.36 55.81
N SER A 242 0.42 16.66 57.02
CA SER A 242 -0.87 16.21 57.61
C SER A 242 -1.09 14.70 57.80
N ILE A 243 -0.05 13.87 57.62
CA ILE A 243 -0.01 12.51 58.16
C ILE A 243 0.68 12.62 59.53
N ASN A 244 -0.10 12.57 60.62
CA ASN A 244 0.45 12.64 61.97
C ASN A 244 1.44 11.50 62.20
N GLY A 245 2.72 11.85 62.33
CA GLY A 245 3.83 10.93 62.57
C GLY A 245 4.62 10.65 61.30
N GLY A 246 5.71 11.39 61.07
CA GLY A 246 6.73 10.94 60.12
C GLY A 246 7.14 9.51 60.49
N MET A 247 6.99 8.57 59.57
CA MET A 247 7.48 7.21 59.79
C MET A 247 9.00 7.24 59.65
N ALA A 248 9.69 7.42 60.78
CA ALA A 248 11.07 7.01 60.91
C ALA A 248 11.07 5.48 61.04
N VAL A 249 11.52 4.79 59.99
CA VAL A 249 11.69 3.34 60.05
C VAL A 249 13.05 3.08 60.73
N PRO A 250 13.15 2.16 61.73
CA PRO A 250 14.36 1.97 62.54
C PRO A 250 15.64 1.67 61.74
N GLU A 251 16.79 1.89 62.40
CA GLU A 251 18.14 1.99 61.81
C GLU A 251 18.66 0.81 60.96
N GLN A 252 17.92 -0.29 60.85
CA GLN A 252 18.35 -1.50 60.12
C GLN A 252 17.49 -1.84 58.90
N ASN A 253 16.39 -1.14 58.63
CA ASN A 253 15.55 -1.52 57.51
C ASN A 253 16.16 -1.08 56.17
N SER A 254 16.47 -2.05 55.32
CA SER A 254 16.86 -1.81 53.92
C SER A 254 15.67 -1.39 53.05
N GLN A 255 14.45 -1.36 53.59
CA GLN A 255 13.21 -1.13 52.85
C GLN A 255 12.32 -0.06 53.51
N LEU A 256 11.78 0.85 52.71
CA LEU A 256 10.74 1.81 53.08
C LEU A 256 9.44 1.43 52.40
N ASP A 257 8.40 1.15 53.20
CA ASP A 257 7.06 0.82 52.72
C ASP A 257 6.09 1.96 53.04
N LEU A 258 5.53 2.58 52.00
CA LEU A 258 4.54 3.65 52.10
C LEU A 258 3.27 3.18 51.39
N SER A 259 2.18 3.02 52.13
CA SER A 259 0.89 2.58 51.57
C SER A 259 -0.22 3.57 51.93
N TYR A 260 -0.51 4.46 50.98
CA TYR A 260 -1.49 5.54 51.07
C TYR A 260 -2.47 5.47 49.89
N SER A 261 -3.05 4.30 49.65
CA SER A 261 -3.93 3.99 48.50
C SER A 261 -5.11 4.96 48.30
N ASN A 262 -5.50 5.72 49.31
CA ASN A 262 -6.59 6.70 49.25
C ASN A 262 -6.12 8.16 49.13
N GLU A 263 -4.82 8.42 49.06
CA GLU A 263 -4.26 9.78 49.09
C GLU A 263 -3.46 10.08 47.82
N ASN A 264 -3.43 11.35 47.42
CA ASN A 264 -2.56 11.85 46.36
C ASN A 264 -1.24 12.31 46.97
N MET A 265 -0.10 11.87 46.43
CA MET A 265 1.22 12.08 47.03
C MET A 265 2.12 12.87 46.08
N ASP A 266 2.70 13.98 46.54
CA ASP A 266 3.68 14.75 45.77
C ASP A 266 5.01 14.82 46.52
N ILE A 267 6.05 14.28 45.89
CA ILE A 267 7.42 14.27 46.39
C ILE A 267 8.12 15.52 45.83
N SER A 268 7.78 16.67 46.41
CA SER A 268 8.30 17.99 46.02
C SER A 268 9.24 18.61 47.06
N LYS A 269 9.33 18.05 48.27
CA LYS A 269 10.15 18.62 49.37
C LYS A 269 11.54 17.98 49.52
N GLY A 270 11.89 16.99 48.71
CA GLY A 270 13.17 16.27 48.81
C GLY A 270 13.09 14.81 48.40
N PHE A 271 13.99 14.36 47.52
CA PHE A 271 14.25 12.92 47.29
C PHE A 271 15.75 12.60 47.35
N ALA A 272 16.22 12.03 48.46
CA ALA A 272 17.59 11.49 48.56
C ALA A 272 17.58 9.99 48.84
N TRP A 273 18.48 9.24 48.19
CA TRP A 273 18.52 7.79 48.35
C TRP A 273 19.94 7.21 48.45
N HIS A 274 20.07 6.10 49.16
CA HIS A 274 21.32 5.42 49.48
C HIS A 274 21.37 4.01 48.84
N ASN A 275 22.57 3.43 48.73
CA ASN A 275 22.81 2.13 48.11
C ASN A 275 22.10 0.98 48.83
N ASP A 276 21.75 -0.06 48.07
CA ASP A 276 21.18 -1.31 48.56
C ASP A 276 19.86 -1.12 49.37
N ARG A 277 19.14 -0.01 49.13
CA ARG A 277 17.85 0.30 49.76
C ARG A 277 16.70 0.12 48.77
N LYS A 278 15.53 -0.25 49.29
CA LYS A 278 14.29 -0.50 48.55
C LYS A 278 13.19 0.47 48.96
N LEU A 279 12.51 1.06 47.99
CA LEU A 279 11.31 1.87 48.19
C LEU A 279 10.11 1.11 47.62
N ASN A 280 9.08 0.91 48.41
CA ASN A 280 7.76 0.53 47.93
C ASN A 280 6.78 1.66 48.27
N LEU A 281 6.28 2.35 47.25
CA LEU A 281 5.34 3.45 47.40
C LEU A 281 4.05 3.11 46.68
N THR A 282 2.96 3.00 47.42
CA THR A 282 1.60 2.82 46.90
C THR A 282 0.74 4.02 47.28
N ALA A 283 0.12 4.68 46.32
CA ALA A 283 -0.81 5.79 46.59
C ALA A 283 -1.91 5.89 45.53
N ARG A 284 -2.92 6.75 45.70
CA ARG A 284 -3.96 6.96 44.67
C ARG A 284 -3.37 7.54 43.39
N ASN A 285 -2.60 8.63 43.55
CA ASN A 285 -1.83 9.28 42.50
C ASN A 285 -0.47 9.68 43.07
N ILE A 286 0.57 9.66 42.25
CA ILE A 286 1.95 9.90 42.68
C ILE A 286 2.63 10.89 41.74
N TRP A 287 3.06 12.02 42.28
CA TRP A 287 3.91 12.98 41.60
C TRP A 287 5.31 12.99 42.19
N VAL A 288 6.29 12.96 41.31
CA VAL A 288 7.70 13.12 41.63
C VAL A 288 8.15 14.43 41.00
N THR A 289 8.08 15.50 41.79
CA THR A 289 8.40 16.85 41.35
C THR A 289 9.87 17.19 41.58
N ASP A 290 10.49 16.60 42.60
CA ASP A 290 11.92 16.69 42.83
C ASP A 290 12.72 15.76 41.89
N ILE A 291 14.03 15.96 41.81
CA ILE A 291 14.93 15.14 41.00
C ILE A 291 14.99 13.74 41.63
N PHE A 292 14.57 12.73 40.85
CA PHE A 292 14.77 11.34 41.25
C PHE A 292 16.27 11.07 41.37
N PRO A 293 16.76 10.33 42.36
CA PRO A 293 18.19 10.27 42.59
C PRO A 293 18.84 9.34 41.55
N THR A 294 19.60 9.95 40.63
CA THR A 294 20.00 9.30 39.38
C THR A 294 21.42 8.73 39.39
N SER A 295 22.34 9.30 40.19
CA SER A 295 23.78 8.99 40.15
C SER A 295 24.32 8.45 41.47
N GLY A 296 25.19 7.42 41.41
CA GLY A 296 25.94 6.94 42.58
C GLY A 296 25.19 5.98 43.50
N ILE A 297 23.92 5.70 43.19
CA ILE A 297 23.09 4.71 43.88
C ILE A 297 23.32 3.35 43.23
N LYS A 298 23.52 2.28 44.02
CA LYS A 298 23.72 0.91 43.52
C LYS A 298 22.71 -0.06 44.12
N ASN A 299 22.30 -1.05 43.33
CA ASN A 299 21.43 -2.18 43.73
C ASN A 299 20.17 -1.74 44.51
N SER A 300 19.63 -0.57 44.21
CA SER A 300 18.43 -0.07 44.86
C SER A 300 17.21 -0.34 43.99
N ASN A 301 16.10 -0.70 44.64
CA ASN A 301 14.86 -1.04 43.96
C ASN A 301 13.79 0.00 44.29
N PHE A 302 13.19 0.60 43.28
CA PHE A 302 12.10 1.54 43.44
C PHE A 302 10.83 0.92 42.84
N ASN A 303 9.84 0.59 43.68
CA ASN A 303 8.55 0.08 43.25
C ASN A 303 7.48 1.13 43.55
N ILE A 304 6.89 1.70 42.52
CA ILE A 304 5.93 2.80 42.61
C ILE A 304 4.62 2.33 42.01
N THR A 305 3.56 2.34 42.80
CA THR A 305 2.24 1.85 42.40
C THR A 305 1.19 2.93 42.63
N ALA A 306 0.58 3.44 41.56
CA ALA A 306 -0.61 4.29 41.65
C ALA A 306 -1.87 3.42 41.53
N VAL A 307 -2.79 3.54 42.48
CA VAL A 307 -4.00 2.71 42.54
C VAL A 307 -5.22 3.45 42.02
N GLY A 308 -6.02 2.73 41.25
CA GLY A 308 -7.24 3.23 40.63
C GLY A 308 -7.25 2.92 39.14
N THR A 309 -8.44 2.69 38.59
CA THR A 309 -8.63 2.53 37.15
C THR A 309 -8.91 3.91 36.55
N PRO A 310 -8.28 4.31 35.43
CA PRO A 310 -8.62 5.55 34.75
C PRO A 310 -10.13 5.57 34.45
N ALA A 311 -10.88 6.44 35.12
CA ALA A 311 -12.28 6.66 34.77
C ALA A 311 -12.32 7.53 33.51
N THR A 312 -13.23 7.22 32.58
CA THR A 312 -13.54 8.05 31.41
C THR A 312 -13.81 9.49 31.82
N LEU A 313 -12.93 10.43 31.41
CA LEU A 313 -12.95 11.92 31.25
C LEU A 313 -14.09 12.78 31.88
N THR A 314 -14.87 12.26 32.80
CA THR A 314 -16.10 12.86 33.36
C THR A 314 -15.97 13.14 34.86
N SER A 315 -14.88 12.69 35.49
CA SER A 315 -14.49 13.09 36.84
C SER A 315 -13.28 14.01 36.79
N ASP A 316 -13.27 15.06 37.61
CA ASP A 316 -12.21 16.08 37.72
C ASP A 316 -10.82 15.53 38.14
N PHE A 317 -10.70 14.20 38.30
CA PHE A 317 -9.45 13.48 38.54
C PHE A 317 -9.40 12.24 37.68
N ILE A 318 -8.25 12.01 37.05
CA ILE A 318 -7.88 10.71 36.51
C ILE A 318 -7.18 9.94 37.65
N LEU A 319 -7.64 8.73 37.92
CA LEU A 319 -7.11 7.88 38.99
C LEU A 319 -5.97 7.01 38.48
N GLY A 320 -5.02 6.67 39.36
CA GLY A 320 -3.91 5.78 39.05
C GLY A 320 -2.76 6.46 38.30
N GLU A 321 -2.54 7.76 38.46
CA GLU A 321 -1.50 8.47 37.72
C GLU A 321 -0.15 8.48 38.44
N ILE A 322 0.93 8.24 37.69
CA ILE A 322 2.31 8.50 38.10
C ILE A 322 2.91 9.55 37.17
N CYS A 323 3.44 10.64 37.71
CA CYS A 323 4.07 11.70 36.92
C CYS A 323 5.46 12.05 37.45
N PHE A 324 6.47 11.98 36.58
CA PHE A 324 7.81 12.49 36.80
C PHE A 324 7.94 13.85 36.10
N VAL A 325 7.99 14.91 36.90
CA VAL A 325 8.01 16.29 36.37
C VAL A 325 9.41 16.66 35.86
N LYS A 326 10.46 16.19 36.52
CA LYS A 326 11.84 16.32 36.06
C LYS A 326 12.24 15.13 35.20
N LYS A 327 13.35 15.25 34.47
CA LYS A 327 13.91 14.15 33.67
C LYS A 327 14.19 12.98 34.59
N TYR A 328 13.63 11.81 34.26
CA TYR A 328 13.92 10.60 35.02
C TYR A 328 15.16 9.94 34.43
N GLU A 329 16.19 9.76 35.25
CA GLU A 329 17.39 9.03 34.86
C GLU A 329 17.71 7.96 35.89
N GLN A 330 17.97 6.75 35.42
CA GLN A 330 18.27 5.62 36.28
C GLN A 330 19.65 5.07 35.95
N GLN A 331 20.59 5.16 36.91
CA GLN A 331 21.96 4.63 36.75
C GLN A 331 22.39 3.82 37.97
N ASN A 332 21.70 2.72 38.27
CA ASN A 332 21.83 2.01 39.54
C ASN A 332 22.41 0.59 39.52
N LYS A 333 23.00 0.16 38.39
CA LYS A 333 23.95 -0.98 38.32
C LYS A 333 23.43 -2.30 38.89
N GLY A 334 22.14 -2.58 38.76
CA GLY A 334 21.49 -3.76 39.33
C GLY A 334 20.30 -4.27 38.53
N ILE A 335 19.87 -5.49 38.86
CA ILE A 335 18.72 -6.18 38.25
C ILE A 335 17.42 -5.68 38.91
N ASN A 336 16.40 -5.36 38.10
CA ASN A 336 15.05 -4.89 38.50
C ASN A 336 15.03 -3.65 39.39
N THR A 337 15.60 -2.57 38.88
CA THR A 337 15.91 -1.41 39.69
C THR A 337 14.78 -0.37 39.76
N PHE A 338 13.82 -0.41 38.84
CA PHE A 338 12.62 0.43 38.88
C PHE A 338 11.40 -0.32 38.34
N THR A 339 10.30 -0.28 39.08
CA THR A 339 8.99 -0.78 38.68
C THR A 339 7.97 0.32 38.88
N ALA A 340 7.20 0.65 37.85
CA ALA A 340 6.09 1.59 37.95
C ALA A 340 4.81 0.94 37.43
N ASP A 341 3.79 0.89 38.30
CA ASP A 341 2.48 0.29 38.02
C ASP A 341 1.40 1.36 38.20
N GLY A 342 0.64 1.69 37.16
CA GLY A 342 -0.40 2.71 37.24
C GLY A 342 -1.40 2.66 36.07
N GLY A 343 -2.38 3.54 36.06
CA GLY A 343 -3.25 3.78 34.89
C GLY A 343 -2.52 4.58 33.82
N ASN A 344 -2.09 5.80 34.16
CA ASN A 344 -1.25 6.64 33.29
C ASN A 344 0.13 6.84 33.92
N ILE A 345 1.19 6.67 33.14
CA ILE A 345 2.57 6.96 33.57
C ILE A 345 3.16 8.02 32.64
N ILE A 346 3.66 9.12 33.22
CA ILE A 346 4.09 10.30 32.47
C ILE A 346 5.51 10.70 32.86
N PHE A 347 6.38 10.85 31.86
CA PHE A 347 7.73 11.39 31.99
C PHE A 347 7.84 12.72 31.23
N LYS A 348 7.78 13.86 31.93
CA LYS A 348 7.67 15.19 31.29
C LYS A 348 8.93 15.69 30.56
N ASN A 349 10.09 15.07 30.82
CA ASN A 349 11.38 15.54 30.31
C ASN A 349 12.26 14.36 29.85
N GLY A 350 11.62 13.31 29.31
CA GLY A 350 12.29 12.10 28.83
C GLY A 350 12.58 11.05 29.92
N LEU A 351 13.02 9.88 29.44
CA LEU A 351 13.30 8.68 30.20
C LEU A 351 14.70 8.16 29.82
N LEU A 352 15.64 8.17 30.76
CA LEU A 352 16.99 7.63 30.56
C LEU A 352 17.22 6.40 31.45
N ILE A 353 17.53 5.25 30.85
CA ILE A 353 17.94 4.04 31.55
C ILE A 353 19.41 3.74 31.23
N GLY A 354 20.29 3.97 32.19
CA GLY A 354 21.73 3.78 32.08
C GLY A 354 22.27 2.70 33.02
N ASP A 355 23.56 2.47 32.93
CA ASP A 355 24.38 1.67 33.85
C ASP A 355 23.81 0.31 34.26
N LYS A 356 23.58 -0.62 33.31
CA LYS A 356 23.10 -1.99 33.59
C LYS A 356 21.81 -2.02 34.41
N SER A 357 20.94 -1.03 34.23
CA SER A 357 19.69 -0.90 34.99
C SER A 357 18.53 -1.54 34.25
N THR A 358 17.56 -2.04 35.00
CA THR A 358 16.30 -2.54 34.46
C THR A 358 15.14 -1.68 34.95
N ALA A 359 14.31 -1.21 34.03
CA ALA A 359 13.05 -0.54 34.31
C ALA A 359 11.87 -1.38 33.79
N ILE A 360 10.83 -1.51 34.60
CA ILE A 360 9.57 -2.19 34.28
C ILE A 360 8.43 -1.18 34.44
N ILE A 361 7.64 -1.00 33.39
CA ILE A 361 6.53 -0.03 33.36
C ILE A 361 5.28 -0.79 32.96
N ASN A 362 4.28 -0.84 33.85
CA ASN A 362 2.98 -1.43 33.57
C ASN A 362 1.90 -0.34 33.67
N CYS A 363 1.25 -0.03 32.55
CA CYS A 363 0.20 0.99 32.52
C CYS A 363 -0.87 0.76 31.46
N GLU A 364 -1.91 1.59 31.45
CA GLU A 364 -2.78 1.71 30.28
C GLU A 364 -2.14 2.65 29.27
N ASN A 365 -1.70 3.84 29.70
CA ASN A 365 -1.06 4.83 28.82
C ASN A 365 0.31 5.26 29.35
N LEU A 366 1.35 5.12 28.53
CA LEU A 366 2.68 5.68 28.77
C LEU A 366 2.87 6.94 27.92
N PHE A 367 3.19 8.06 28.58
CA PHE A 367 3.54 9.32 27.93
C PHE A 367 4.99 9.70 28.26
N VAL A 368 5.82 9.91 27.25
CA VAL A 368 7.20 10.42 27.38
C VAL A 368 7.32 11.71 26.57
N GLU A 369 7.39 12.84 27.26
CA GLU A 369 7.63 14.15 26.69
C GLU A 369 9.14 14.39 26.60
N GLY A 370 9.72 13.99 25.47
CA GLY A 370 11.16 13.95 25.24
C GLY A 370 11.61 12.58 24.76
N ASP A 371 12.88 12.26 24.98
CA ASP A 371 13.50 11.05 24.45
C ASP A 371 13.39 9.86 25.42
N ILE A 372 13.29 8.66 24.87
CA ILE A 372 13.65 7.42 25.58
C ILE A 372 15.08 7.07 25.19
N THR A 373 16.00 6.99 26.16
CA THR A 373 17.42 6.68 25.90
C THR A 373 17.93 5.56 26.79
N LEU A 374 18.49 4.52 26.18
CA LEU A 374 19.26 3.48 26.85
C LEU A 374 20.75 3.61 26.47
N THR A 375 21.63 4.00 27.39
CA THR A 375 23.03 4.37 27.04
C THR A 375 24.08 3.31 27.34
N SER A 376 23.85 2.41 28.31
CA SER A 376 24.90 1.53 28.84
C SER A 376 24.56 0.06 28.65
N ALA A 377 25.51 -0.75 28.18
CA ALA A 377 25.31 -2.18 27.91
C ALA A 377 24.63 -2.95 29.06
N ASN A 378 23.75 -3.88 28.69
CA ASN A 378 22.87 -4.67 29.55
C ASN A 378 21.76 -3.87 30.27
N SER A 379 21.52 -2.61 29.90
CA SER A 379 20.32 -1.90 30.36
C SER A 379 19.08 -2.43 29.65
N ARG A 380 17.96 -2.56 30.37
CA ARG A 380 16.71 -3.13 29.86
C ARG A 380 15.53 -2.25 30.24
N LEU A 381 14.60 -2.07 29.32
CA LEU A 381 13.32 -1.40 29.55
C LEU A 381 12.19 -2.32 29.10
N PHE A 382 11.32 -2.68 30.03
CA PHE A 382 10.12 -3.48 29.80
C PHE A 382 8.89 -2.59 29.93
N ILE A 383 8.06 -2.52 28.88
CA ILE A 383 6.86 -1.67 28.85
C ILE A 383 5.64 -2.51 28.51
N ASN A 384 4.74 -2.68 29.45
CA ASN A 384 3.42 -3.25 29.23
C ASN A 384 2.41 -2.11 29.27
N ALA A 385 1.99 -1.63 28.11
CA ALA A 385 1.09 -0.47 28.01
C ALA A 385 0.09 -0.69 26.88
N LYS A 386 -1.16 -0.28 27.03
CA LYS A 386 -2.09 -0.26 25.89
C LYS A 386 -1.61 0.73 24.83
N ASN A 387 -1.21 1.92 25.27
CA ASN A 387 -0.78 3.03 24.43
C ASN A 387 0.61 3.55 24.86
N ILE A 388 1.50 3.81 23.90
CA ILE A 388 2.80 4.45 24.13
C ILE A 388 2.90 5.69 23.26
N VAL A 389 3.11 6.85 23.89
CA VAL A 389 3.29 8.14 23.22
C VAL A 389 4.65 8.72 23.60
N VAL A 390 5.53 8.88 22.63
CA VAL A 390 6.86 9.49 22.79
C VAL A 390 6.94 10.72 21.89
N THR A 391 7.07 11.92 22.46
CA THR A 391 7.16 13.14 21.63
C THR A 391 8.54 13.32 21.01
N GLY A 392 9.59 12.79 21.64
CA GLY A 392 10.97 12.79 21.14
C GLY A 392 11.36 11.48 20.47
N SER A 393 12.66 11.19 20.51
CA SER A 393 13.29 10.04 19.85
C SER A 393 13.43 8.83 20.78
N ILE A 394 13.60 7.64 20.20
CA ILE A 394 13.99 6.43 20.94
C ILE A 394 15.42 6.09 20.52
N THR A 395 16.35 6.09 21.48
CA THR A 395 17.76 5.74 21.25
C THR A 395 18.16 4.55 22.12
N VAL A 396 18.65 3.48 21.48
CA VAL A 396 19.09 2.25 22.15
C VAL A 396 20.57 2.03 21.84
N GLY A 397 21.40 2.14 22.87
CA GLY A 397 22.85 1.95 22.81
C GLY A 397 23.27 0.49 22.88
N SER A 398 24.57 0.21 22.69
CA SER A 398 25.12 -1.15 22.59
C SER A 398 24.62 -2.09 23.68
N GLY A 399 24.21 -3.30 23.30
CA GLY A 399 23.83 -4.36 24.23
C GLY A 399 22.66 -3.99 25.15
N THR A 400 21.86 -2.98 24.79
CA THR A 400 20.65 -2.59 25.53
C THR A 400 19.39 -3.04 24.81
N LYS A 401 18.31 -3.22 25.58
CA LYS A 401 17.09 -3.83 25.05
C LYS A 401 15.84 -3.09 25.52
N ILE A 402 14.93 -2.82 24.58
CA ILE A 402 13.56 -2.40 24.88
C ILE A 402 12.64 -3.53 24.45
N TYR A 403 11.83 -3.99 25.40
CA TYR A 403 10.75 -4.93 25.17
C TYR A 403 9.44 -4.24 25.50
N SER A 404 8.48 -4.30 24.59
CA SER A 404 7.16 -3.72 24.83
C SER A 404 6.06 -4.69 24.45
N ASN A 405 4.95 -4.68 25.20
CA ASN A 405 3.68 -5.29 24.83
C ASN A 405 2.64 -4.16 24.77
N CYS A 406 2.14 -3.83 23.58
CA CYS A 406 1.24 -2.70 23.36
C CYS A 406 0.30 -2.82 22.17
N GLU A 407 -0.83 -2.08 22.23
CA GLU A 407 -1.79 -1.98 21.13
C GLU A 407 -1.41 -0.86 20.15
N ASN A 408 -0.97 0.30 20.67
CA ASN A 408 -0.71 1.48 19.83
C ASN A 408 0.58 2.22 20.25
N VAL A 409 1.34 2.68 19.27
CA VAL A 409 2.60 3.43 19.47
C VAL A 409 2.64 4.68 18.58
N TRP A 410 2.95 5.83 19.19
CA TRP A 410 3.22 7.10 18.50
C TRP A 410 4.59 7.62 18.90
N ILE A 411 5.47 7.86 17.92
CA ILE A 411 6.82 8.37 18.13
C ILE A 411 7.03 9.60 17.24
N GLY A 412 7.22 10.75 17.88
CA GLY A 412 7.44 12.03 17.21
C GLY A 412 8.88 12.25 16.73
N GLY A 413 9.84 11.47 17.22
CA GLY A 413 11.25 11.53 16.82
C GLY A 413 11.72 10.34 15.98
N ILE A 414 13.03 10.13 15.94
CA ILE A 414 13.68 9.05 15.19
C ILE A 414 13.89 7.85 16.12
N ILE A 415 13.75 6.64 15.60
CA ILE A 415 14.17 5.43 16.29
C ILE A 415 15.60 5.09 15.85
N THR A 416 16.54 5.08 16.79
CA THR A 416 17.96 4.84 16.53
C THR A 416 18.48 3.69 17.39
N THR A 417 19.08 2.68 16.76
CA THR A 417 19.86 1.63 17.44
C THR A 417 21.34 1.83 17.14
N LYS A 418 22.19 2.05 18.15
CA LYS A 418 23.56 2.60 17.96
C LYS A 418 24.70 1.59 17.86
N SER A 419 24.55 0.33 18.26
CA SER A 419 25.63 -0.67 18.10
C SER A 419 25.24 -2.09 18.50
N GLU A 420 26.20 -3.02 18.41
CA GLU A 420 26.04 -4.47 18.58
C GLU A 420 25.17 -4.86 19.78
N GLY A 421 24.24 -5.78 19.52
CA GLY A 421 23.37 -6.38 20.54
C GLY A 421 22.22 -5.48 20.99
N SER A 422 22.03 -4.32 20.37
CA SER A 422 20.85 -3.46 20.63
C SER A 422 19.59 -4.09 20.04
N THR A 423 18.51 -4.12 20.81
CA THR A 423 17.23 -4.70 20.36
C THR A 423 16.06 -3.82 20.78
N ILE A 424 15.14 -3.58 19.86
CA ILE A 424 13.81 -3.04 20.15
C ILE A 424 12.81 -4.04 19.58
N ASP A 425 12.04 -4.67 20.46
CA ASP A 425 10.99 -5.59 20.06
C ASP A 425 9.65 -5.09 20.62
N PHE A 426 8.78 -4.62 19.70
CA PHE A 426 7.38 -4.31 20.01
C PHE A 426 6.55 -5.58 19.80
N ASN A 427 5.97 -6.07 20.88
CA ASN A 427 5.19 -7.30 21.07
C ASN A 427 6.02 -8.58 21.11
N ASP A 428 6.99 -8.63 22.03
CA ASP A 428 7.71 -9.86 22.39
C ASP A 428 7.25 -10.41 23.74
N GLU A 429 6.89 -11.71 23.75
CA GLU A 429 6.48 -12.47 24.93
C GLU A 429 7.67 -13.26 25.54
N SER A 430 8.83 -13.28 24.87
CA SER A 430 9.81 -14.37 25.02
C SER A 430 10.87 -14.19 26.11
N ASP A 431 11.06 -13.02 26.71
CA ASP A 431 12.00 -12.84 27.82
C ASP A 431 11.31 -13.10 29.18
N SER A 432 10.80 -14.33 29.35
CA SER A 432 9.99 -14.79 30.50
C SER A 432 10.76 -14.93 31.82
N GLU A 433 12.07 -14.71 31.82
CA GLU A 433 12.94 -14.97 32.99
C GLU A 433 12.71 -13.97 34.15
N TYR A 434 12.07 -12.83 33.88
CA TYR A 434 11.75 -11.79 34.88
C TYR A 434 10.24 -11.57 35.08
N ALA A 435 9.41 -12.47 34.52
CA ALA A 435 7.97 -12.37 34.36
C ALA A 435 7.19 -13.20 35.40
N THR A 436 7.33 -12.94 36.70
CA THR A 436 6.61 -13.72 37.73
C THR A 436 5.13 -13.35 37.91
N HIS A 437 4.58 -12.47 37.07
CA HIS A 437 3.14 -12.20 37.02
C HIS A 437 2.56 -12.77 35.73
N THR A 438 1.48 -13.53 35.85
CA THR A 438 0.81 -14.24 34.77
C THR A 438 0.37 -13.27 33.67
N TRP A 439 1.12 -13.23 32.56
CA TRP A 439 0.88 -12.36 31.40
C TRP A 439 -0.20 -12.99 30.50
N ASN A 440 -1.45 -12.56 30.62
CA ASN A 440 -2.58 -13.07 29.83
C ASN A 440 -3.39 -11.96 29.13
N LYS A 441 -2.70 -11.01 28.50
CA LYS A 441 -3.29 -10.21 27.42
C LYS A 441 -2.22 -9.96 26.35
N ASN A 442 -2.35 -10.68 25.25
CA ASN A 442 -1.53 -10.49 24.05
C ASN A 442 -2.08 -9.24 23.34
N TYR A 443 -1.45 -8.09 23.57
CA TYR A 443 -1.74 -6.91 22.78
C TYR A 443 -0.90 -7.01 21.51
N ASN A 444 -1.57 -7.14 20.38
CA ASN A 444 -0.88 -7.02 19.11
C ASN A 444 -1.03 -5.58 18.61
N LEU A 445 -0.03 -5.08 17.88
CA LEU A 445 0.01 -3.69 17.43
C LEU A 445 -1.06 -3.43 16.38
N ASN A 446 -2.03 -2.58 16.72
CA ASN A 446 -3.06 -2.08 15.82
C ASN A 446 -2.56 -0.84 15.08
N TYR A 447 -1.73 -0.01 15.71
CA TYR A 447 -1.22 1.22 15.10
C TYR A 447 0.23 1.52 15.49
N PHE A 448 1.03 1.91 14.50
CA PHE A 448 2.39 2.44 14.68
C PHE A 448 2.60 3.66 13.80
N ASN A 449 3.08 4.76 14.39
CA ASN A 449 3.54 5.92 13.64
C ASN A 449 4.91 6.35 14.15
N GLY A 450 5.93 6.20 13.30
CA GLY A 450 7.28 6.68 13.56
C GLY A 450 7.78 7.54 12.40
N ASN A 451 8.49 8.62 12.72
CA ASN A 451 9.03 9.52 11.70
C ASN A 451 10.11 8.86 10.85
N ASP A 452 11.28 8.52 11.40
CA ASP A 452 12.31 7.79 10.66
C ASP A 452 12.89 6.66 11.54
N VAL A 453 13.44 5.64 10.89
CA VAL A 453 14.13 4.51 11.53
C VAL A 453 15.57 4.45 11.03
N SER A 454 16.53 4.45 11.95
CA SER A 454 17.95 4.28 11.68
C SER A 454 18.51 3.08 12.45
N LEU A 455 18.98 2.06 11.74
CA LEU A 455 19.58 0.87 12.33
C LEU A 455 21.10 0.82 12.10
N GLU A 456 21.87 0.68 13.18
CA GLU A 456 23.32 0.51 13.13
C GLU A 456 23.76 -0.95 13.39
N ASN A 457 25.07 -1.19 13.59
CA ASN A 457 25.71 -2.49 13.37
C ASN A 457 25.14 -3.60 14.25
N ARG A 458 24.77 -4.73 13.64
CA ARG A 458 24.27 -5.93 14.34
C ARG A 458 23.10 -5.60 15.29
N THR A 459 22.21 -4.73 14.85
CA THR A 459 21.00 -4.36 15.61
C THR A 459 19.76 -5.02 15.02
N LYS A 460 18.73 -5.17 15.87
CA LYS A 460 17.46 -5.77 15.50
C LYS A 460 16.31 -4.87 15.91
N LEU A 461 15.39 -4.61 14.96
CA LEU A 461 14.09 -4.00 15.22
C LEU A 461 13.00 -4.97 14.74
N THR A 462 12.11 -5.37 15.66
CA THR A 462 10.92 -6.14 15.33
C THR A 462 9.68 -5.33 15.65
N ILE A 463 8.81 -5.16 14.65
CA ILE A 463 7.48 -4.59 14.78
C ILE A 463 6.49 -5.67 14.37
N LYS A 464 5.69 -6.15 15.32
CA LYS A 464 4.70 -7.20 15.06
C LYS A 464 3.28 -6.68 15.22
N GLY A 465 2.56 -6.73 14.12
CA GLY A 465 1.19 -6.32 13.98
C GLY A 465 0.16 -7.33 14.50
N SER A 466 -1.07 -6.86 14.70
CA SER A 466 -2.22 -7.69 15.02
C SER A 466 -2.76 -8.47 13.83
N THR A 467 -3.38 -9.62 14.12
CA THR A 467 -4.15 -10.38 13.14
C THR A 467 -5.43 -9.65 12.69
N GLY A 468 -5.75 -8.50 13.33
CA GLY A 468 -6.85 -7.59 13.01
C GLY A 468 -6.47 -6.57 11.93
N ASN A 469 -7.25 -5.49 11.79
CA ASN A 469 -6.95 -4.38 10.89
C ASN A 469 -5.92 -3.44 11.51
N ASN A 470 -4.63 -3.67 11.22
CA ASN A 470 -3.54 -2.83 11.71
C ASN A 470 -2.92 -1.95 10.62
N GLN A 471 -2.39 -0.81 11.04
CA GLN A 471 -1.74 0.17 10.20
C GLN A 471 -0.38 0.55 10.78
N ILE A 472 0.65 0.48 9.95
CA ILE A 472 2.03 0.85 10.30
C ILE A 472 2.48 1.93 9.32
N ILE A 473 2.85 3.09 9.87
CA ILE A 473 3.40 4.22 9.14
C ILE A 473 4.81 4.47 9.66
N ILE A 474 5.76 4.44 8.74
CA ILE A 474 7.16 4.77 8.99
C ILE A 474 7.55 5.79 7.91
N GLY A 475 8.36 6.79 8.21
CA GLY A 475 9.02 7.56 7.15
C GLY A 475 10.18 6.77 6.58
N ASN A 476 11.37 7.35 6.51
CA ASN A 476 12.51 6.67 5.89
C ASN A 476 13.10 5.62 6.83
N ILE A 477 13.53 4.52 6.23
CA ILE A 477 14.25 3.44 6.90
C ILE A 477 15.67 3.44 6.35
N THR A 478 16.66 3.63 7.22
CA THR A 478 18.07 3.57 6.86
C THR A 478 18.77 2.54 7.73
N THR A 479 19.35 1.52 7.14
CA THR A 479 20.31 0.66 7.83
C THR A 479 21.72 1.14 7.45
N GLN A 480 22.46 1.70 8.41
CA GLN A 480 23.71 2.40 8.12
C GLN A 480 24.92 1.45 8.04
N SER A 481 24.77 0.18 8.44
CA SER A 481 25.92 -0.69 8.70
C SER A 481 25.59 -2.19 8.73
N SER A 482 26.59 -3.02 9.03
CA SER A 482 26.59 -4.47 8.79
C SER A 482 25.61 -5.27 9.66
N GLN A 483 24.97 -6.28 9.06
CA GLN A 483 24.23 -7.35 9.77
C GLN A 483 23.02 -6.86 10.59
N SER A 484 22.40 -5.76 10.16
CA SER A 484 21.16 -5.26 10.78
C SER A 484 19.96 -6.11 10.35
N ALA A 485 18.99 -6.31 11.24
CA ALA A 485 17.76 -7.03 10.95
C ALA A 485 16.53 -6.14 11.23
N LEU A 486 15.72 -5.92 10.18
CA LEU A 486 14.42 -5.27 10.29
C LEU A 486 13.32 -6.28 9.98
N ASN A 487 12.46 -6.52 10.97
CA ASN A 487 11.34 -7.44 10.86
C ASN A 487 10.02 -6.69 11.10
N ILE A 488 9.20 -6.55 10.05
CA ILE A 488 7.86 -5.98 10.12
C ILE A 488 6.87 -7.09 9.80
N LEU A 489 6.20 -7.64 10.80
CA LEU A 489 5.49 -8.91 10.70
C LEU A 489 3.98 -8.75 10.92
N ASN A 490 3.17 -9.52 10.18
CA ASN A 490 1.72 -9.58 10.28
C ASN A 490 1.04 -8.21 10.13
N VAL A 491 1.24 -7.57 8.98
CA VAL A 491 0.72 -6.22 8.72
C VAL A 491 -0.37 -6.20 7.67
N ASN A 492 -1.45 -5.47 7.91
CA ASN A 492 -2.46 -5.22 6.89
C ASN A 492 -2.09 -4.02 6.04
N ASN A 493 -1.78 -2.86 6.63
CA ASN A 493 -1.37 -1.69 5.86
C ASN A 493 0.00 -1.19 6.33
N LEU A 494 1.01 -1.27 5.46
CA LEU A 494 2.33 -0.69 5.70
C LEU A 494 2.56 0.47 4.73
N LYS A 495 2.87 1.65 5.27
CA LYS A 495 3.38 2.78 4.50
C LYS A 495 4.77 3.15 4.99
N THR A 496 5.72 3.21 4.07
CA THR A 496 7.10 3.59 4.36
C THR A 496 7.62 4.61 3.34
N GLY A 497 8.53 5.47 3.77
CA GLY A 497 9.38 6.29 2.90
C GLY A 497 10.41 5.42 2.17
N ASN A 498 11.59 5.98 1.91
CA ASN A 498 12.67 5.24 1.26
C ASN A 498 13.28 4.20 2.21
N ILE A 499 13.64 3.04 1.69
CA ILE A 499 14.38 1.99 2.41
C ILE A 499 15.79 1.92 1.85
N SER A 500 16.77 2.38 2.63
CA SER A 500 18.19 2.32 2.32
C SER A 500 18.85 1.17 3.09
N LEU A 501 19.35 0.18 2.37
CA LEU A 501 19.93 -1.05 2.91
C LEU A 501 21.46 -0.96 3.02
N GLY A 502 21.99 -0.89 4.24
CA GLY A 502 23.41 -1.09 4.55
C GLY A 502 23.84 -2.54 4.42
N HIS A 503 25.16 -2.76 4.44
CA HIS A 503 25.80 -4.07 4.24
C HIS A 503 25.15 -5.21 5.07
N ALA A 504 25.01 -6.42 4.52
CA ALA A 504 24.51 -7.60 5.25
C ALA A 504 23.12 -7.41 5.92
N THR A 505 22.30 -6.47 5.46
CA THR A 505 20.97 -6.22 6.05
C THR A 505 19.98 -7.34 5.72
N GLN A 506 19.23 -7.77 6.73
CA GLN A 506 18.06 -8.64 6.59
C GLN A 506 16.79 -7.80 6.71
N LEU A 507 16.01 -7.72 5.64
CA LEU A 507 14.71 -7.07 5.58
C LEU A 507 13.64 -8.15 5.42
N THR A 508 12.81 -8.32 6.45
CA THR A 508 11.65 -9.23 6.40
C THR A 508 10.38 -8.43 6.66
N ILE A 509 9.49 -8.39 5.66
CA ILE A 509 8.19 -7.74 5.76
C ILE A 509 7.11 -8.76 5.39
N THR A 510 6.18 -9.03 6.30
CA THR A 510 5.10 -9.98 6.05
C THR A 510 3.73 -9.38 6.30
N GLY A 511 2.83 -9.56 5.33
CA GLY A 511 1.42 -9.25 5.51
C GLY A 511 0.69 -10.31 6.33
N THR A 512 -0.47 -9.97 6.87
CA THR A 512 -1.31 -10.87 7.67
C THR A 512 -1.89 -12.01 6.83
N THR A 513 -1.55 -13.25 7.15
CA THR A 513 -2.04 -14.43 6.43
C THR A 513 -3.58 -14.51 6.42
N GLY A 514 -4.17 -14.84 5.26
CA GLY A 514 -5.61 -15.06 5.10
C GLY A 514 -6.45 -13.79 4.90
N LYS A 515 -5.82 -12.62 4.83
CA LYS A 515 -6.47 -11.35 4.49
C LYS A 515 -6.22 -11.02 3.01
N THR A 516 -7.29 -10.65 2.30
CA THR A 516 -7.26 -10.35 0.86
C THR A 516 -7.00 -8.87 0.56
N ASN A 517 -6.74 -8.04 1.57
CA ASN A 517 -6.69 -6.59 1.44
C ASN A 517 -5.43 -5.99 2.06
N ASN A 518 -4.40 -6.79 2.32
CA ASN A 518 -3.15 -6.26 2.87
C ASN A 518 -2.38 -5.50 1.80
N GLN A 519 -1.88 -4.32 2.13
CA GLN A 519 -1.17 -3.42 1.25
C GLN A 519 0.16 -2.99 1.86
N MET A 520 1.20 -2.94 1.04
CA MET A 520 2.46 -2.29 1.34
C MET A 520 2.74 -1.22 0.29
N ILE A 521 2.95 0.02 0.73
CA ILE A 521 3.44 1.13 -0.10
C ILE A 521 4.77 1.63 0.45
N SER A 522 5.75 1.75 -0.42
CA SER A 522 7.11 2.17 -0.09
C SER A 522 7.61 3.26 -1.03
N GLY A 523 8.54 4.09 -0.55
CA GLY A 523 9.46 4.81 -1.42
C GLY A 523 10.42 3.86 -2.14
N ILE A 524 11.59 4.35 -2.55
CA ILE A 524 12.58 3.49 -3.22
C ILE A 524 13.21 2.52 -2.22
N ILE A 525 13.34 1.25 -2.61
CA ILE A 525 14.11 0.26 -1.87
C ILE A 525 15.45 0.09 -2.60
N LYS A 526 16.57 0.40 -1.94
CA LYS A 526 17.91 0.30 -2.54
C LYS A 526 19.01 0.08 -1.50
N PRO A 527 20.16 -0.50 -1.90
CA PRO A 527 21.40 -0.42 -1.13
C PRO A 527 21.80 1.02 -0.82
N SER A 528 22.39 1.24 0.35
CA SER A 528 22.94 2.55 0.74
C SER A 528 24.12 2.95 -0.14
N ASN A 529 24.93 1.97 -0.54
CA ASN A 529 26.06 2.09 -1.46
C ASN A 529 25.93 1.06 -2.58
N PHE A 530 25.31 1.47 -3.69
CA PHE A 530 25.16 0.63 -4.88
C PHE A 530 26.52 0.39 -5.56
N GLY A 531 26.81 -0.87 -5.92
CA GLY A 531 28.07 -1.34 -6.50
C GLY A 531 29.10 -1.87 -5.48
N GLY A 532 28.83 -1.80 -4.17
CA GLY A 532 29.72 -2.35 -3.13
C GLY A 532 29.48 -3.84 -2.85
N ASP A 533 30.45 -4.54 -2.24
CA ASP A 533 30.33 -5.95 -1.86
C ASP A 533 29.35 -6.15 -0.69
N ASN A 534 28.06 -5.95 -0.92
CA ASN A 534 27.02 -5.90 0.10
C ASN A 534 25.97 -6.98 -0.12
N ALA A 535 26.07 -8.09 0.61
CA ALA A 535 25.00 -9.09 0.62
C ALA A 535 23.77 -8.53 1.34
N HIS A 536 22.56 -8.71 0.82
CA HIS A 536 21.32 -8.39 1.51
C HIS A 536 20.37 -9.60 1.49
N THR A 537 19.38 -9.63 2.38
CA THR A 537 18.28 -10.60 2.31
C THR A 537 16.99 -9.83 2.37
N VAL A 538 16.21 -9.85 1.29
CA VAL A 538 14.94 -9.12 1.19
C VAL A 538 13.81 -10.12 0.98
N LYS A 539 12.91 -10.16 1.96
CA LYS A 539 11.70 -10.99 1.94
C LYS A 539 10.47 -10.10 2.16
N ILE A 540 9.62 -9.98 1.15
CA ILE A 540 8.35 -9.25 1.22
C ILE A 540 7.25 -10.21 0.79
N THR A 541 6.41 -10.66 1.71
CA THR A 541 5.45 -11.76 1.46
C THR A 541 4.07 -11.51 2.04
N ASN A 542 3.05 -12.19 1.54
CA ASN A 542 1.66 -12.21 2.05
C ASN A 542 0.90 -10.88 1.92
N PHE A 543 1.17 -10.13 0.84
CA PHE A 543 0.42 -8.92 0.50
C PHE A 543 -0.55 -9.16 -0.65
N ALA A 544 -1.67 -8.44 -0.66
CA ALA A 544 -2.53 -8.35 -1.83
C ALA A 544 -1.96 -7.32 -2.83
N SER A 545 -1.45 -6.18 -2.34
CA SER A 545 -0.64 -5.25 -3.15
C SER A 545 0.67 -4.89 -2.49
N PHE A 546 1.72 -4.87 -3.30
CA PHE A 546 2.99 -4.22 -3.00
C PHE A 546 3.25 -3.15 -4.05
N THR A 547 3.50 -1.92 -3.63
CA THR A 547 3.83 -0.79 -4.49
C THR A 547 5.07 -0.08 -3.99
N CYS A 548 6.02 0.23 -4.88
CA CYS A 548 7.16 1.09 -4.55
C CYS A 548 7.51 2.08 -5.67
N THR A 549 8.23 3.16 -5.35
CA THR A 549 8.70 4.14 -6.35
C THR A 549 9.97 3.71 -7.09
N GLY A 550 10.52 2.55 -6.74
CA GLY A 550 11.73 1.98 -7.34
C GLY A 550 12.27 0.84 -6.48
N PHE A 551 13.00 -0.07 -7.11
CA PHE A 551 13.53 -1.24 -6.44
C PHE A 551 14.88 -1.61 -7.04
N GLN A 552 15.93 -1.55 -6.24
CA GLN A 552 17.29 -1.81 -6.67
C GLN A 552 17.93 -2.76 -5.67
N LEU A 553 18.58 -3.80 -6.16
CA LEU A 553 19.42 -4.69 -5.37
C LEU A 553 20.70 -4.99 -6.16
N ASP A 554 21.80 -5.10 -5.44
CA ASP A 554 23.07 -5.54 -5.96
C ASP A 554 23.64 -6.70 -5.13
N GLN A 555 24.71 -7.32 -5.65
CA GLN A 555 25.75 -8.07 -4.93
C GLN A 555 25.27 -9.07 -3.86
N ALA A 556 25.52 -10.37 -4.05
CA ALA A 556 25.36 -11.39 -3.00
C ALA A 556 24.00 -11.44 -2.26
N THR A 557 22.94 -10.88 -2.85
CA THR A 557 21.63 -10.72 -2.21
C THR A 557 20.66 -11.86 -2.52
N SER A 558 19.75 -12.17 -1.58
CA SER A 558 18.58 -13.05 -1.80
C SER A 558 17.28 -12.25 -1.87
N LEU A 559 16.36 -12.67 -2.73
CA LEU A 559 15.09 -11.99 -2.98
C LEU A 559 13.91 -12.96 -2.97
N GLU A 560 12.95 -12.72 -2.09
CA GLU A 560 11.65 -13.38 -2.11
C GLU A 560 10.54 -12.31 -2.08
N LEU A 561 9.88 -12.08 -3.22
CA LEU A 561 8.74 -11.16 -3.34
C LEU A 561 7.47 -11.96 -3.63
N LYS A 562 6.51 -11.97 -2.71
CA LYS A 562 5.24 -12.70 -2.83
C LYS A 562 4.07 -11.78 -2.52
N SER A 563 3.39 -11.31 -3.56
CA SER A 563 2.21 -10.44 -3.46
C SER A 563 1.27 -10.71 -4.64
N GLU A 564 -0.04 -10.62 -4.48
CA GLU A 564 -0.98 -10.82 -5.60
C GLU A 564 -0.77 -9.78 -6.72
N SER A 565 -0.49 -8.53 -6.34
CA SER A 565 -0.13 -7.44 -7.24
C SER A 565 1.17 -6.78 -6.81
N ILE A 566 2.08 -6.56 -7.76
CA ILE A 566 3.37 -5.89 -7.59
C ILE A 566 3.46 -4.75 -8.61
N VAL A 567 3.59 -3.52 -8.12
CA VAL A 567 3.70 -2.32 -8.95
C VAL A 567 4.96 -1.54 -8.58
N ILE A 568 5.83 -1.30 -9.55
CA ILE A 568 7.07 -0.55 -9.38
C ILE A 568 6.98 0.72 -10.23
N ASN A 569 6.72 1.84 -9.57
CA ASN A 569 6.57 3.17 -10.17
C ASN A 569 7.94 3.84 -10.44
N GLY A 570 8.90 3.07 -10.93
CA GLY A 570 10.27 3.49 -11.19
C GLY A 570 11.11 2.34 -11.75
N ALA A 571 12.44 2.44 -11.61
CA ALA A 571 13.33 1.40 -12.10
C ALA A 571 13.29 0.14 -11.22
N PHE A 572 13.43 -1.02 -11.87
CA PHE A 572 13.66 -2.32 -11.24
C PHE A 572 15.05 -2.82 -11.64
N THR A 573 16.02 -2.76 -10.73
CA THR A 573 17.41 -3.13 -11.02
C THR A 573 17.87 -4.26 -10.13
N LEU A 574 18.34 -5.35 -10.73
CA LEU A 574 18.99 -6.47 -10.07
C LEU A 574 20.38 -6.67 -10.67
N ASP A 575 21.45 -6.55 -9.88
CA ASP A 575 22.83 -6.69 -10.35
C ASP A 575 23.65 -7.66 -9.49
N ARG A 576 24.41 -8.59 -10.08
CA ARG A 576 25.38 -9.47 -9.40
C ARG A 576 24.82 -10.29 -8.21
N LEU A 577 23.62 -10.85 -8.35
CA LEU A 577 22.96 -11.63 -7.30
C LEU A 577 23.39 -13.10 -7.33
N ILE A 578 23.72 -13.67 -6.15
CA ILE A 578 24.28 -15.03 -6.04
C ILE A 578 23.33 -16.06 -5.42
N SER A 579 22.23 -15.60 -4.82
CA SER A 579 21.28 -16.43 -4.08
C SER A 579 19.97 -16.63 -4.87
N PRO A 580 19.10 -17.59 -4.46
CA PRO A 580 17.81 -17.79 -5.10
C PRO A 580 16.98 -16.50 -5.16
N MET A 581 16.30 -16.30 -6.28
CA MET A 581 15.41 -15.17 -6.52
C MET A 581 14.06 -15.66 -7.01
N GLU A 582 13.02 -15.27 -6.29
CA GLU A 582 11.65 -15.64 -6.60
C GLU A 582 10.72 -14.43 -6.49
N ILE A 583 9.96 -14.19 -7.56
CA ILE A 583 8.85 -13.24 -7.61
C ILE A 583 7.59 -14.05 -7.88
N THR A 584 6.66 -14.05 -6.94
CA THR A 584 5.39 -14.78 -7.03
C THR A 584 4.23 -13.79 -7.01
N THR A 585 3.48 -13.69 -8.11
CA THR A 585 2.41 -12.68 -8.28
C THR A 585 1.33 -13.10 -9.28
N GLN A 586 0.21 -12.37 -9.34
CA GLN A 586 -0.76 -12.42 -10.45
C GLN A 586 -0.58 -11.22 -11.40
N TYR A 587 -0.01 -10.13 -10.90
CA TYR A 587 0.19 -8.90 -11.64
C TYR A 587 1.54 -8.29 -11.30
N PHE A 588 2.38 -8.09 -12.30
CA PHE A 588 3.64 -7.36 -12.19
C PHE A 588 3.66 -6.22 -13.19
N ASP A 589 3.91 -5.01 -12.73
CA ASP A 589 3.99 -3.83 -13.59
C ASP A 589 5.13 -2.91 -13.15
N CYS A 590 6.07 -2.66 -14.06
CA CYS A 590 7.22 -1.78 -13.83
C CYS A 590 7.17 -0.62 -14.82
N SER A 591 6.95 0.60 -14.33
CA SER A 591 6.85 1.79 -15.18
C SER A 591 8.20 2.31 -15.66
N GLY A 592 9.27 2.09 -14.89
CA GLY A 592 10.64 2.41 -15.29
C GLY A 592 11.36 1.22 -15.94
N LEU A 593 12.65 1.41 -16.22
CA LEU A 593 13.48 0.40 -16.84
C LEU A 593 13.72 -0.78 -15.90
N THR A 594 13.49 -1.99 -16.42
CA THR A 594 13.91 -3.24 -15.78
C THR A 594 15.30 -3.62 -16.26
N SER A 595 16.28 -3.72 -15.35
CA SER A 595 17.66 -4.10 -15.66
C SER A 595 18.10 -5.26 -14.80
N ILE A 596 18.46 -6.39 -15.41
CA ILE A 596 18.84 -7.63 -14.73
C ILE A 596 20.23 -8.04 -15.21
N SER A 597 21.22 -8.06 -14.32
CA SER A 597 22.62 -8.20 -14.70
C SER A 597 23.37 -9.19 -13.81
N TYR A 598 24.22 -10.02 -14.41
CA TYR A 598 25.18 -10.92 -13.74
C TYR A 598 24.60 -11.82 -12.64
N LEU A 599 23.41 -12.39 -12.84
CA LEU A 599 22.80 -13.32 -11.89
C LEU A 599 23.50 -14.69 -11.91
N GLN A 600 24.01 -15.18 -10.76
CA GLN A 600 24.58 -16.54 -10.67
C GLN A 600 23.51 -17.62 -10.49
N LYS A 601 22.31 -17.24 -10.06
CA LYS A 601 21.14 -18.12 -9.95
C LYS A 601 19.99 -17.54 -10.77
N PRO A 602 19.08 -18.37 -11.28
CA PRO A 602 17.98 -17.86 -12.07
C PRO A 602 17.01 -16.99 -11.26
N LEU A 603 16.48 -15.96 -11.90
CA LEU A 603 15.29 -15.24 -11.44
C LEU A 603 14.04 -15.95 -11.95
N ASN A 604 13.10 -16.26 -11.05
CA ASN A 604 11.84 -16.91 -11.42
C ASN A 604 10.67 -15.97 -11.15
N PHE A 605 9.86 -15.70 -12.18
CA PHE A 605 8.52 -15.16 -12.06
C PHE A 605 7.52 -16.32 -12.08
N ASN A 606 6.77 -16.47 -10.99
CA ASN A 606 5.80 -17.53 -10.77
C ASN A 606 4.40 -16.94 -10.50
N ALA A 607 3.35 -17.66 -10.89
CA ALA A 607 1.99 -17.31 -10.52
C ALA A 607 1.75 -17.59 -9.03
N SER A 608 1.10 -16.67 -8.29
CA SER A 608 0.80 -16.86 -6.86
C SER A 608 -0.36 -17.80 -6.55
N THR A 609 -1.20 -18.07 -7.54
CA THR A 609 -2.43 -18.87 -7.45
C THR A 609 -2.68 -19.55 -8.79
N SER A 610 -3.83 -20.21 -8.95
CA SER A 610 -4.30 -20.69 -10.26
C SER A 610 -4.66 -19.57 -11.25
N GLU A 611 -4.75 -18.32 -10.78
CA GLU A 611 -5.13 -17.17 -11.58
C GLU A 611 -4.03 -16.72 -12.56
N PRO A 612 -4.40 -16.07 -13.69
CA PRO A 612 -3.46 -15.70 -14.74
C PRO A 612 -2.42 -14.65 -14.29
N LEU A 613 -1.14 -15.01 -14.39
CA LEU A 613 -0.01 -14.08 -14.21
C LEU A 613 0.11 -13.12 -15.40
N ASN A 614 0.05 -11.81 -15.17
CA ASN A 614 0.31 -10.78 -16.20
C ASN A 614 1.55 -9.96 -15.81
N ILE A 615 2.47 -9.76 -16.76
CA ILE A 615 3.72 -9.03 -16.54
C ILE A 615 3.87 -7.92 -17.57
N ARG A 616 4.15 -6.70 -17.12
CA ARG A 616 4.51 -5.57 -17.98
C ARG A 616 5.80 -4.89 -17.52
N PHE A 617 6.75 -4.79 -18.44
CA PHE A 617 7.96 -3.99 -18.33
C PHE A 617 7.78 -2.72 -19.17
N ALA A 618 6.95 -1.78 -18.71
CA ALA A 618 6.52 -0.63 -19.51
C ALA A 618 7.68 0.30 -19.90
N GLY A 619 8.61 0.57 -18.97
CA GLY A 619 9.83 1.34 -19.22
C GLY A 619 10.95 0.56 -19.92
N GLY A 620 10.64 -0.67 -20.35
CA GLY A 620 11.50 -1.58 -21.10
C GLY A 620 12.33 -2.53 -20.23
N TYR A 621 13.10 -3.37 -20.92
CA TYR A 621 13.76 -4.53 -20.36
C TYR A 621 15.20 -4.65 -20.88
N LYS A 622 16.16 -4.79 -19.97
CA LYS A 622 17.55 -5.10 -20.25
C LYS A 622 18.00 -6.29 -19.43
N GLN A 623 18.64 -7.25 -20.07
CA GLN A 623 19.23 -8.40 -19.41
C GLN A 623 20.67 -8.60 -19.84
N PHE A 624 21.52 -8.85 -18.86
CA PHE A 624 22.95 -9.05 -19.02
C PHE A 624 23.44 -10.27 -18.26
N ASN A 625 24.12 -11.23 -18.90
CA ASN A 625 24.71 -12.43 -18.27
C ASN A 625 23.86 -13.07 -17.15
N SER A 626 22.58 -13.33 -17.45
CA SER A 626 21.60 -13.75 -16.43
C SER A 626 20.63 -14.77 -17.01
N ILE A 627 20.05 -15.59 -16.13
CA ILE A 627 18.97 -16.52 -16.49
C ILE A 627 17.67 -16.03 -15.84
N VAL A 628 16.64 -15.82 -16.65
CA VAL A 628 15.32 -15.35 -16.20
C VAL A 628 14.25 -16.29 -16.75
N TYR A 629 13.41 -16.80 -15.85
CA TYR A 629 12.25 -17.63 -16.16
C TYR A 629 10.97 -16.85 -15.87
N VAL A 630 10.09 -16.76 -16.86
CA VAL A 630 8.71 -16.33 -16.70
C VAL A 630 7.82 -17.54 -16.91
N ASN A 631 7.22 -18.03 -15.83
CA ASN A 631 6.50 -19.30 -15.83
C ASN A 631 4.99 -19.08 -15.80
N ASN A 632 4.26 -19.72 -16.72
CA ASN A 632 2.80 -19.80 -16.72
C ASN A 632 2.08 -18.43 -16.76
N ALA A 633 2.61 -17.47 -17.53
CA ALA A 633 2.00 -16.16 -17.68
C ALA A 633 0.85 -16.16 -18.71
N ASN A 634 -0.18 -15.36 -18.49
CA ASN A 634 -1.16 -15.08 -19.53
C ASN A 634 -0.60 -14.11 -20.55
N MET A 635 -0.04 -13.00 -20.09
CA MET A 635 0.48 -11.97 -20.97
C MET A 635 1.80 -11.44 -20.42
N VAL A 636 2.78 -11.25 -21.31
CA VAL A 636 4.05 -10.58 -21.01
C VAL A 636 4.27 -9.46 -22.01
N VAL A 637 4.45 -8.23 -21.52
CA VAL A 637 4.66 -7.04 -22.36
C VAL A 637 6.03 -6.45 -22.08
N PHE A 638 6.87 -6.40 -23.11
CA PHE A 638 8.14 -5.68 -23.12
C PHE A 638 7.93 -4.32 -23.81
N GLY A 639 7.81 -3.27 -22.99
CA GLY A 639 7.62 -1.89 -23.43
C GLY A 639 8.92 -1.28 -23.97
N THR A 640 9.09 0.04 -23.81
CA THR A 640 9.91 0.97 -24.62
C THR A 640 11.27 0.53 -25.19
N GLN A 641 11.94 -0.47 -24.62
CA GLN A 641 13.20 -1.05 -25.10
C GLN A 641 13.28 -2.54 -24.73
N PHE A 642 13.98 -3.34 -25.54
CA PHE A 642 14.29 -4.74 -25.25
C PHE A 642 15.74 -5.06 -25.62
N GLU A 643 16.58 -5.32 -24.61
CA GLU A 643 18.01 -5.57 -24.78
C GLU A 643 18.43 -6.89 -24.12
N LEU A 644 18.99 -7.83 -24.88
CA LEU A 644 19.66 -9.02 -24.35
C LEU A 644 21.14 -8.99 -24.74
N LYS A 645 22.03 -8.99 -23.74
CA LYS A 645 23.46 -8.83 -23.96
C LYS A 645 24.29 -9.79 -23.10
N ALA A 646 25.13 -10.61 -23.74
CA ALA A 646 26.04 -11.50 -23.03
C ALA A 646 27.51 -11.09 -23.21
N ASP A 647 28.35 -11.32 -22.21
CA ASP A 647 29.81 -11.40 -22.32
C ASP A 647 30.28 -12.86 -22.37
N GLN A 648 31.49 -13.08 -22.89
CA GLN A 648 32.20 -14.36 -23.03
C GLN A 648 32.08 -15.32 -21.81
N PRO A 649 32.23 -16.63 -22.03
CA PRO A 649 31.16 -17.62 -21.84
C PRO A 649 30.33 -17.39 -20.57
N SER A 650 29.14 -16.83 -20.74
CA SER A 650 28.11 -16.83 -19.71
C SER A 650 26.77 -17.23 -20.32
N GLU A 651 25.96 -17.95 -19.54
CA GLU A 651 24.61 -18.32 -19.96
C GLU A 651 23.70 -17.11 -19.80
N LEU A 652 23.22 -16.55 -20.92
CA LEU A 652 22.12 -15.60 -20.95
C LEU A 652 20.91 -16.28 -21.55
N ASN A 653 19.88 -16.50 -20.72
CA ASN A 653 18.63 -17.10 -21.15
C ASN A 653 17.45 -16.29 -20.60
N LEU A 654 16.59 -15.79 -21.48
CA LEU A 654 15.26 -15.31 -21.12
C LEU A 654 14.25 -16.34 -21.61
N MET A 655 13.60 -17.05 -20.69
CA MET A 655 12.65 -18.10 -21.02
C MET A 655 11.25 -17.67 -20.60
N VAL A 656 10.41 -17.38 -21.58
CA VAL A 656 9.06 -16.88 -21.37
C VAL A 656 8.05 -17.94 -21.80
N SER A 657 7.27 -18.39 -20.83
CA SER A 657 6.10 -19.25 -20.99
C SER A 657 4.85 -18.40 -20.78
N ALA A 658 4.25 -17.92 -21.88
CA ALA A 658 3.03 -17.10 -21.83
C ALA A 658 2.05 -17.35 -22.99
N ASN A 659 0.74 -17.12 -22.79
CA ASN A 659 -0.22 -17.20 -23.90
C ASN A 659 0.07 -16.14 -24.96
N ASP A 660 0.30 -14.90 -24.53
CA ASP A 660 0.57 -13.75 -25.38
C ASP A 660 1.86 -13.04 -24.93
N ILE A 661 2.77 -12.80 -25.87
CA ILE A 661 4.06 -12.16 -25.64
C ILE A 661 4.18 -10.97 -26.58
N TYR A 662 4.31 -9.78 -26.02
CA TYR A 662 4.40 -8.53 -26.77
C TYR A 662 5.80 -7.93 -26.67
N LEU A 663 6.46 -7.75 -27.82
CA LEU A 663 7.58 -6.83 -27.99
C LEU A 663 7.01 -5.48 -28.47
N ASP A 664 6.35 -4.76 -27.56
CA ASP A 664 5.69 -3.47 -27.82
C ASP A 664 6.68 -2.31 -27.75
N ASN A 665 7.70 -2.36 -28.62
CA ASN A 665 8.76 -1.37 -28.63
C ASN A 665 9.37 -1.14 -30.01
N ASN A 666 10.14 -0.07 -30.09
CA ASN A 666 10.81 0.37 -31.30
C ASN A 666 12.31 0.06 -31.29
N ASP A 667 12.83 -0.44 -30.17
CA ASP A 667 14.26 -0.66 -29.96
C ASP A 667 14.49 -2.06 -29.40
N ILE A 668 14.81 -2.98 -30.31
CA ILE A 668 15.04 -4.40 -30.03
C ILE A 668 16.49 -4.72 -30.38
N TYR A 669 17.29 -5.05 -29.37
CA TYR A 669 18.71 -5.33 -29.52
C TYR A 669 19.11 -6.67 -28.91
N PHE A 670 19.87 -7.45 -29.68
CA PHE A 670 20.43 -8.72 -29.28
C PHE A 670 21.93 -8.72 -29.59
N GLN A 671 22.77 -8.95 -28.57
CA GLN A 671 24.19 -9.16 -28.78
C GLN A 671 24.52 -10.65 -28.78
N GLN A 672 25.17 -11.11 -29.86
CA GLN A 672 25.67 -12.47 -30.00
C GLN A 672 27.20 -12.45 -30.07
N TYR A 673 27.88 -13.13 -29.14
CA TYR A 673 29.33 -13.34 -29.23
C TYR A 673 29.67 -14.64 -29.97
N TYR A 674 30.66 -14.54 -30.84
CA TYR A 674 31.16 -15.63 -31.65
C TYR A 674 31.76 -16.75 -30.77
N ASN A 675 31.29 -18.00 -30.91
CA ASN A 675 31.84 -19.23 -30.30
C ASN A 675 31.72 -19.43 -28.77
N VAL A 676 31.00 -18.61 -27.99
CA VAL A 676 31.15 -18.68 -26.51
C VAL A 676 29.88 -18.65 -25.66
N GLY A 677 28.70 -18.43 -26.24
CA GLY A 677 27.43 -18.46 -25.50
C GLY A 677 26.38 -17.65 -26.25
N VAL A 678 25.16 -18.18 -26.37
CA VAL A 678 24.09 -17.53 -27.13
C VAL A 678 23.20 -16.79 -26.14
N SER A 679 23.00 -15.49 -26.35
CA SER A 679 21.90 -14.75 -25.72
C SER A 679 20.60 -15.29 -26.31
N GLU A 680 19.86 -16.13 -25.60
CA GLU A 680 18.63 -16.75 -26.13
C GLU A 680 17.37 -16.21 -25.45
N PHE A 681 16.42 -15.79 -26.28
CA PHE A 681 15.02 -15.54 -25.93
C PHE A 681 14.18 -16.75 -26.35
N HIS A 682 13.73 -17.54 -25.38
CA HIS A 682 12.84 -18.67 -25.59
C HIS A 682 11.40 -18.22 -25.34
N TYR A 683 10.51 -18.50 -26.30
CA TYR A 683 9.10 -18.14 -26.22
C TYR A 683 8.24 -19.38 -26.45
N THR A 684 7.36 -19.65 -25.50
CA THR A 684 6.43 -20.79 -25.48
C THR A 684 5.14 -20.38 -24.77
N ASN A 685 4.11 -21.22 -24.84
CA ASN A 685 2.89 -21.05 -24.04
C ASN A 685 3.07 -21.61 -22.62
N LYS A 686 2.12 -21.32 -21.72
CA LYS A 686 1.94 -21.90 -20.38
C LYS A 686 2.15 -23.42 -20.33
N ASN A 687 1.72 -24.14 -21.37
CA ASN A 687 1.86 -25.60 -21.48
C ASN A 687 3.10 -26.04 -22.28
N TYR A 688 4.07 -25.14 -22.51
CA TYR A 688 5.27 -25.36 -23.32
C TYR A 688 5.00 -25.79 -24.77
N THR A 689 3.81 -25.47 -25.29
CA THR A 689 3.40 -25.72 -26.67
C THR A 689 3.65 -24.48 -27.52
N THR A 690 2.61 -23.77 -27.98
CA THR A 690 2.66 -22.64 -28.92
C THR A 690 1.96 -21.42 -28.34
N THR A 691 2.62 -20.26 -28.45
CA THR A 691 2.22 -18.94 -27.95
C THR A 691 1.86 -17.99 -29.09
N ASN A 692 1.25 -16.85 -28.78
CA ASN A 692 1.10 -15.73 -29.70
C ASN A 692 2.21 -14.72 -29.44
N LEU A 693 3.02 -14.44 -30.45
CA LEU A 693 4.13 -13.49 -30.38
C LEU A 693 3.80 -12.25 -31.21
N HIS A 694 3.79 -11.09 -30.58
CA HIS A 694 3.42 -9.81 -31.19
C HIS A 694 4.66 -8.91 -31.27
N ILE A 695 5.04 -8.52 -32.49
CA ILE A 695 6.27 -7.76 -32.74
C ILE A 695 5.89 -6.43 -33.40
N LYS A 696 6.06 -5.32 -32.68
CA LYS A 696 5.70 -3.99 -33.19
C LYS A 696 6.62 -3.48 -34.30
N THR A 697 7.92 -3.70 -34.14
CA THR A 697 8.95 -3.18 -35.04
C THR A 697 9.82 -4.32 -35.54
N PRO A 698 10.21 -4.35 -36.83
CA PRO A 698 11.02 -5.43 -37.36
C PRO A 698 12.32 -5.61 -36.56
N VAL A 699 12.66 -6.85 -36.23
CA VAL A 699 13.89 -7.15 -35.50
C VAL A 699 14.98 -7.52 -36.48
N ASN A 700 16.06 -6.75 -36.49
CA ASN A 700 17.24 -7.02 -37.30
C ASN A 700 18.38 -7.50 -36.41
N TRP A 701 19.04 -8.59 -36.79
CA TRP A 701 20.31 -8.95 -36.18
C TRP A 701 21.33 -9.34 -37.26
N VAL A 702 22.61 -9.15 -36.95
CA VAL A 702 23.70 -9.50 -37.84
C VAL A 702 24.49 -10.66 -37.24
N LEU A 703 24.66 -11.73 -38.01
CA LEU A 703 25.53 -12.85 -37.67
C LEU A 703 26.36 -13.24 -38.89
N LEU A 704 27.69 -13.23 -38.74
CA LEU A 704 28.63 -13.62 -39.80
C LEU A 704 28.34 -12.95 -41.14
N ASP A 705 28.21 -11.63 -41.10
CA ASP A 705 27.95 -10.80 -42.28
C ASP A 705 26.59 -11.04 -42.96
N LYS A 706 25.72 -11.87 -42.38
CA LYS A 706 24.32 -12.05 -42.78
C LYS A 706 23.41 -11.30 -41.83
N THR A 707 22.54 -10.46 -42.40
CA THR A 707 21.45 -9.83 -41.66
C THR A 707 20.22 -10.74 -41.71
N TYR A 708 19.66 -11.05 -40.54
CA TYR A 708 18.39 -11.74 -40.40
C TYR A 708 17.36 -10.72 -39.93
N THR A 709 16.19 -10.71 -40.58
CA THR A 709 15.09 -9.80 -40.26
C THR A 709 13.86 -10.60 -39.92
N ILE A 710 13.29 -10.37 -38.74
CA ILE A 710 11.94 -10.80 -38.39
C ILE A 710 11.01 -9.62 -38.65
N LYS A 711 9.95 -9.85 -39.42
CA LYS A 711 8.99 -8.80 -39.77
C LYS A 711 8.19 -8.38 -38.54
N ALA A 712 7.73 -7.14 -38.52
CA ALA A 712 6.70 -6.71 -37.58
C ALA A 712 5.37 -7.39 -37.91
N GLY A 713 4.59 -7.68 -36.88
CA GLY A 713 3.27 -8.28 -36.98
C GLY A 713 2.95 -9.25 -35.85
N ASP A 714 1.78 -9.87 -35.97
CA ASP A 714 1.28 -10.89 -35.04
C ASP A 714 1.56 -12.29 -35.58
N TYR A 715 2.23 -13.10 -34.75
CA TYR A 715 2.60 -14.48 -35.04
C TYR A 715 1.79 -15.42 -34.14
N ASN A 716 0.76 -16.03 -34.71
CA ASN A 716 -0.16 -16.91 -33.98
C ASN A 716 0.39 -18.34 -33.88
N ALA A 717 0.24 -18.95 -32.71
CA ALA A 717 0.62 -20.35 -32.44
C ALA A 717 2.07 -20.70 -32.83
N VAL A 718 3.04 -19.87 -32.43
CA VAL A 718 4.48 -20.09 -32.63
C VAL A 718 5.18 -20.57 -31.37
N ASN A 719 6.33 -21.22 -31.51
CA ASN A 719 7.25 -21.46 -30.41
C ASN A 719 8.68 -21.50 -30.92
N GLY A 720 9.63 -21.32 -30.01
CA GLY A 720 11.03 -21.51 -30.34
C GLY A 720 11.95 -20.62 -29.53
N ARG A 721 13.11 -20.36 -30.12
CA ARG A 721 14.16 -19.54 -29.55
C ARG A 721 14.69 -18.56 -30.57
N PHE A 722 15.02 -17.37 -30.10
CA PHE A 722 15.49 -16.24 -30.88
C PHE A 722 16.74 -15.68 -30.19
N PRO A 723 17.82 -15.35 -30.91
CA PRO A 723 18.12 -15.75 -32.29
C PRO A 723 18.43 -17.25 -32.40
N LYS A 724 18.04 -17.89 -33.52
CA LYS A 724 18.44 -19.27 -33.86
C LYS A 724 18.84 -19.35 -35.33
N THR A 725 20.07 -19.80 -35.61
CA THR A 725 20.51 -20.13 -36.96
C THR A 725 19.94 -21.47 -37.41
N GLY A 726 19.59 -21.57 -38.69
CA GLY A 726 19.28 -22.84 -39.35
C GLY A 726 17.81 -23.15 -39.56
N ASP A 727 16.92 -22.89 -38.58
CA ASP A 727 15.53 -23.40 -38.62
C ASP A 727 14.49 -22.55 -37.87
N SER A 728 14.67 -21.23 -37.71
CA SER A 728 13.58 -20.42 -37.14
C SER A 728 12.50 -20.18 -38.20
N PHE A 729 11.35 -20.83 -38.01
CA PHE A 729 10.14 -20.69 -38.84
C PHE A 729 9.70 -19.22 -38.97
N LEU A 730 10.04 -18.35 -38.01
CA LEU A 730 9.64 -16.94 -38.04
C LEU A 730 10.13 -16.16 -39.28
N TYR A 731 11.25 -16.54 -39.91
CA TYR A 731 11.74 -15.81 -41.09
C TYR A 731 10.94 -16.08 -42.36
N SER A 732 10.25 -17.23 -42.44
CA SER A 732 9.49 -17.63 -43.62
C SER A 732 8.00 -17.31 -43.52
N ILE A 733 7.50 -16.95 -42.33
CA ILE A 733 6.11 -16.56 -42.11
C ILE A 733 5.89 -15.11 -42.50
N THR A 734 4.74 -14.82 -43.09
CA THR A 734 4.21 -13.46 -43.20
C THR A 734 3.21 -13.27 -42.05
N PRO A 735 3.51 -12.46 -41.03
CA PRO A 735 2.63 -12.28 -39.88
C PRO A 735 1.40 -11.44 -40.24
N GLU A 736 0.39 -11.48 -39.38
CA GLU A 736 -0.74 -10.56 -39.44
C GLU A 736 -0.31 -9.15 -39.02
N SER A 737 -1.17 -8.15 -39.23
CA SER A 737 -0.86 -6.78 -38.77
C SER A 737 -0.74 -6.76 -37.25
N TYR A 738 0.22 -6.00 -36.74
CA TYR A 738 0.44 -5.88 -35.30
C TYR A 738 -0.75 -5.25 -34.59
N HIS A 739 -1.13 -5.81 -33.43
CA HIS A 739 -2.08 -5.20 -32.51
C HIS A 739 -1.43 -4.88 -31.16
N ALA A 740 -1.73 -3.69 -30.63
CA ALA A 740 -1.23 -3.26 -29.33
C ALA A 740 -1.84 -4.11 -28.19
N PRO A 741 -1.08 -4.34 -27.10
CA PRO A 741 -1.60 -5.10 -25.97
C PRO A 741 -2.75 -4.36 -25.28
N GLU A 742 -3.85 -5.07 -25.00
CA GLU A 742 -4.92 -4.58 -24.13
C GLU A 742 -4.54 -4.75 -22.66
N TRP A 743 -3.61 -3.92 -22.19
CA TRP A 743 -3.15 -3.99 -20.81
C TRP A 743 -4.26 -3.52 -19.84
N LYS A 744 -4.71 -4.45 -18.99
CA LYS A 744 -5.73 -4.18 -17.97
C LYS A 744 -5.09 -3.58 -16.72
N ASN A 745 -5.86 -2.77 -16.00
CA ASN A 745 -5.49 -2.29 -14.68
C ASN A 745 -5.22 -3.48 -13.73
N PRO A 746 -4.41 -3.29 -12.67
CA PRO A 746 -4.18 -4.32 -11.67
C PRO A 746 -5.51 -4.90 -11.15
N PRO A 747 -5.52 -6.18 -10.72
CA PRO A 747 -6.70 -6.77 -10.09
C PRO A 747 -7.27 -5.84 -9.03
N ILE A 748 -8.58 -5.64 -9.05
CA ILE A 748 -9.25 -4.83 -8.03
C ILE A 748 -9.16 -5.61 -6.73
N ILE A 749 -8.27 -5.19 -5.85
CA ILE A 749 -8.16 -5.75 -4.50
C ILE A 749 -9.46 -5.40 -3.78
N PRO A 750 -10.25 -6.38 -3.32
CA PRO A 750 -11.49 -6.09 -2.64
C PRO A 750 -11.19 -5.30 -1.37
N SER A 751 -11.46 -3.99 -1.41
CA SER A 751 -11.54 -3.15 -0.22
C SER A 751 -12.56 -3.81 0.72
N GLY A 752 -12.15 -4.07 1.96
CA GLY A 752 -12.84 -4.96 2.91
C GLY A 752 -14.37 -4.94 2.85
N SER A 753 -14.94 -6.11 2.59
CA SER A 753 -16.32 -6.55 2.88
C SER A 753 -17.38 -5.46 3.16
N GLY A 754 -17.93 -4.87 2.11
CA GLY A 754 -19.38 -4.77 1.97
C GLY A 754 -19.78 -5.76 0.88
N SER A 755 -20.27 -6.95 1.27
CA SER A 755 -20.72 -7.94 0.29
C SER A 755 -21.95 -7.41 -0.44
N THR A 756 -21.75 -6.83 -1.62
CA THR A 756 -22.87 -6.64 -2.55
C THR A 756 -23.11 -7.98 -3.21
N LYS A 757 -23.98 -8.80 -2.60
CA LYS A 757 -24.66 -9.86 -3.35
C LYS A 757 -25.47 -9.15 -4.44
N VAL A 758 -24.98 -9.17 -5.68
CA VAL A 758 -25.83 -8.95 -6.84
C VAL A 758 -26.78 -10.14 -6.90
N SER A 759 -27.94 -9.98 -6.28
CA SER A 759 -29.08 -10.85 -6.53
C SER A 759 -29.67 -10.34 -7.83
N VAL A 760 -29.36 -11.00 -8.94
CA VAL A 760 -30.17 -10.84 -10.15
C VAL A 760 -31.53 -11.40 -9.78
N THR A 761 -32.44 -10.51 -9.39
CA THR A 761 -33.85 -10.87 -9.30
C THR A 761 -34.35 -10.67 -10.71
N ASP A 762 -34.54 -11.77 -11.43
CA ASP A 762 -35.34 -11.74 -12.65
C ASP A 762 -36.61 -10.96 -12.31
N GLY A 763 -36.79 -9.81 -12.95
CA GLY A 763 -38.01 -9.05 -12.83
C GLY A 763 -39.15 -10.00 -13.17
N SER A 764 -40.01 -10.26 -12.20
CA SER A 764 -41.28 -10.92 -12.45
C SER A 764 -42.05 -10.01 -13.39
N VAL A 765 -41.94 -10.30 -14.68
CA VAL A 765 -42.87 -9.81 -15.69
C VAL A 765 -44.21 -10.41 -15.31
N VAL A 766 -45.10 -9.59 -14.77
CA VAL A 766 -46.53 -9.88 -14.83
C VAL A 766 -46.88 -9.85 -16.32
N MET A 767 -46.88 -11.03 -16.93
CA MET A 767 -47.35 -11.23 -18.28
C MET A 767 -48.85 -10.97 -18.31
N SER A 768 -49.26 -9.83 -18.89
CA SER A 768 -50.54 -9.78 -19.58
C SER A 768 -50.35 -10.47 -20.93
N ASN A 769 -51.12 -11.54 -21.13
CA ASN A 769 -51.21 -12.32 -22.35
C ASN A 769 -51.20 -11.43 -23.61
N ASP A 770 -50.19 -11.59 -24.46
CA ASP A 770 -50.41 -12.14 -25.79
C ASP A 770 -49.11 -12.27 -26.59
N SER A 771 -48.99 -13.42 -27.25
CA SER A 771 -48.18 -13.74 -28.42
C SER A 771 -46.64 -13.68 -28.35
N GLU A 772 -46.10 -14.91 -28.32
CA GLU A 772 -44.99 -15.44 -29.15
C GLU A 772 -43.56 -14.96 -28.87
N LYS A 773 -42.86 -15.82 -28.12
CA LYS A 773 -41.41 -15.98 -28.06
C LYS A 773 -40.85 -16.38 -29.43
N TYR A 774 -39.66 -15.90 -29.78
CA TYR A 774 -38.57 -16.74 -30.32
C TYR A 774 -37.20 -16.13 -29.98
N TYR A 775 -36.42 -16.94 -29.23
CA TYR A 775 -34.99 -16.94 -28.84
C TYR A 775 -34.23 -15.66 -28.54
#